data_AF-A0A7X9J2I3-F1
#
_entry.id   AF-A0A7X9J2I3-F1
#
_cell.length_a   1.000
_cell.length_b   1.000
_cell.length_c   1.000
_cell.angle_alpha   90.00
_cell.angle_beta   90.00
_cell.angle_gamma   90.00
#
_symmetry.space_group_name_H-M   'P 1'
#
loop_
_entity.id
_entity.type
_entity.pdbx_description
1 polymer ?
#
loop_
_entity_poly.entity_id
_entity_poly.type
_entity_poly.pdbx_seq_one_letter_code
_entity_poly.pdbx_strand_id
1 'polypeptide(L)'
;FRIAGNGTISLTNPQASLSGDFVFEPRDADGNTANGYEESAVGVANLAFSFTDGTNPLLNVSNGSGAFVFRTTGMVGSLSADASLAVSALNLGGNFAVALNNTATPYNQSVNVNGTTVTVNVPAGPYLRVNATSATLTVQGIGLSGTFAFERKQTNPSNQWVVTVAATGVSFNFGATANNILSVTNGSGAFIVRSNGAAGTATATVGLNVPGVTLGGTFTVRINDTATAVNETVNVGGSNVAINLPAGPYLQVRGTSVTLGFLGVGLTGNFSFEQKTSQGGSRRITVTADSVSFNFGTSLVSATNGSGFFMISDAGIAGKGSMTVSVNAFGGLSHTFNWAFNTTGGAVNEVFGNPTFLDLPAGPFNKLDSGPTPIAINIPIGSYTQSLTGRFILALVDGSPSYVTVAASSVSATIGAGAVGLTVSGGSGAMVIYSSGVAGEFKVTSASLSGAGVLAITAQNLKLRVNNTGGDVGAGTPVVVPVNDNPADNVSIQFVGSYFHNFLAVSGTAEISGLVGAVTLCGNFVIERSQVGPNTVFKLGVTELHFALKAGSVNVVSFDHGNGAFILSNAGLAGEADLSFETGIVGLSGTIGLKLNTTNAAVNTSVTTAGGTRSLNLTAGNYVEVRVNGHLHVGSFALPFNLIVKVSGSNVEFRRASDNELLVSISNTGAITLGTPLSALTNFDFAKASSFEWVSMLQQLAQWIGSFRESSLFTAQIPFTDGVTLGDVFDWSKLYLDTVYKYMVSVELQSRTMQDTTVNTGALAGATLKVQLGSDPVKILTITDTIGSPTSRDGNELVQLLNNAIAAQALSSRLVARINKDKQVVIALTEAEIAKNTTLNLMDADSKMAELGFGPGDGDTGTSDQIAVLTERYKTEDFFVVLADILNDGIVNNNGGVTYDAARQVYTYTINKSLSYNTQALF
;
A
#
# COMPACT_ATOMS: atom_id res chain seq x y z
N PHE A 1 3.79 81.50 -66.91
CA PHE A 1 2.76 80.82 -67.73
C PHE A 1 2.28 79.59 -66.98
N ARG A 2 0.99 79.23 -67.06
CA ARG A 2 0.44 77.99 -66.51
C ARG A 2 0.07 77.06 -67.66
N ILE A 3 0.46 75.79 -67.57
CA ILE A 3 0.04 74.75 -68.52
C ILE A 3 -0.72 73.70 -67.72
N ALA A 4 -1.97 73.44 -68.10
CA ALA A 4 -2.81 72.46 -67.43
C ALA A 4 -3.33 71.41 -68.43
N GLY A 5 -3.41 70.15 -68.00
CA GLY A 5 -3.96 69.07 -68.82
C GLY A 5 -3.87 67.72 -68.14
N ASN A 6 -4.57 66.74 -68.71
CA ASN A 6 -4.42 65.34 -68.36
C ASN A 6 -3.21 64.74 -69.08
N GLY A 7 -2.47 63.87 -68.40
CA GLY A 7 -1.28 63.27 -68.99
C GLY A 7 -0.78 62.03 -68.27
N THR A 8 0.37 61.55 -68.73
CA THR A 8 1.10 60.44 -68.13
C THR A 8 2.58 60.80 -68.01
N ILE A 9 3.13 60.68 -66.81
CA ILE A 9 4.55 60.82 -66.53
C ILE A 9 5.16 59.43 -66.41
N SER A 10 6.14 59.12 -67.26
CA SER A 10 6.89 57.86 -67.22
C SER A 10 8.22 58.06 -66.49
N LEU A 11 8.44 57.27 -65.44
CA LEU A 11 9.67 57.22 -64.67
C LEU A 11 10.47 55.98 -65.09
N THR A 12 11.79 56.14 -65.25
CA THR A 12 12.72 55.02 -65.53
C THR A 12 13.34 54.45 -64.26
N ASN A 13 13.57 55.29 -63.25
CA ASN A 13 14.12 54.88 -61.96
C ASN A 13 13.49 55.69 -60.80
N PRO A 14 12.60 55.10 -59.99
CA PRO A 14 12.02 53.76 -60.16
C PRO A 14 11.12 53.68 -61.40
N GLN A 15 10.98 52.49 -61.99
CA GLN A 15 10.12 52.30 -63.16
C GLN A 15 8.63 52.40 -62.76
N ALA A 16 7.94 53.43 -63.25
CA ALA A 16 6.51 53.65 -63.02
C ALA A 16 5.88 54.52 -64.12
N SER A 17 4.56 54.43 -64.26
CA SER A 17 3.76 55.29 -65.14
C SER A 17 2.66 55.94 -64.31
N LEU A 18 2.69 57.27 -64.23
CA LEU A 18 1.84 58.08 -63.36
C LEU A 18 0.85 58.86 -64.21
N SER A 19 -0.44 58.53 -64.16
CA SER A 19 -1.48 59.24 -64.92
C SER A 19 -2.26 60.19 -63.99
N GLY A 20 -2.65 61.36 -64.48
CA GLY A 20 -3.44 62.31 -63.69
C GLY A 20 -3.64 63.64 -64.40
N ASP A 21 -4.21 64.59 -63.67
CA ASP A 21 -4.35 65.98 -64.06
C ASP A 21 -3.20 66.80 -63.48
N PHE A 22 -2.50 67.54 -64.34
CA PHE A 22 -1.30 68.28 -63.98
C PHE A 22 -1.44 69.76 -64.29
N VAL A 23 -0.96 70.62 -63.38
CA VAL A 23 -0.83 72.07 -63.58
C VAL A 23 0.61 72.47 -63.35
N PHE A 24 1.34 72.78 -64.43
CA PHE A 24 2.74 73.17 -64.41
C PHE A 24 2.89 74.68 -64.20
N GLU A 25 3.68 75.06 -63.20
CA GLU A 25 4.06 76.43 -62.88
C GLU A 25 5.59 76.52 -62.79
N PRO A 26 6.26 77.11 -63.80
CA PRO A 26 7.70 77.39 -63.74
C PRO A 26 8.00 78.37 -62.60
N ARG A 27 9.08 78.11 -61.86
CA ARG A 27 9.52 78.92 -60.73
C ARG A 27 11.05 79.09 -60.78
N ASP A 28 11.49 80.30 -60.50
CA ASP A 28 12.88 80.58 -60.15
C ASP A 28 13.07 80.27 -58.66
N ALA A 29 13.84 79.21 -58.37
CA ALA A 29 13.94 78.66 -57.03
C ALA A 29 14.90 79.44 -56.11
N ASP A 30 15.83 80.23 -56.67
CA ASP A 30 16.83 81.00 -55.93
C ASP A 30 16.71 82.52 -56.09
N GLY A 31 15.76 82.97 -56.91
CA GLY A 31 15.44 84.39 -57.10
C GLY A 31 16.45 85.12 -57.99
N ASN A 32 17.31 84.38 -58.70
CA ASN A 32 18.25 84.91 -59.66
C ASN A 32 17.87 84.46 -61.08
N THR A 33 17.07 85.28 -61.75
CA THR A 33 16.52 85.01 -63.10
C THR A 33 17.56 84.83 -64.22
N ALA A 34 18.86 84.90 -63.92
CA ALA A 34 19.96 84.84 -64.87
C ALA A 34 20.82 83.56 -64.79
N ASN A 35 20.56 82.64 -63.85
CA ASN A 35 21.48 81.52 -63.58
C ASN A 35 20.98 80.12 -63.97
N GLY A 36 19.76 79.97 -64.48
CA GLY A 36 19.26 78.67 -64.94
C GLY A 36 18.77 77.73 -63.81
N TYR A 37 18.53 78.24 -62.60
CA TYR A 37 17.96 77.45 -61.48
C TYR A 37 16.42 77.46 -61.52
N GLU A 38 15.85 77.05 -62.66
CA GLU A 38 14.41 76.91 -62.81
C GLU A 38 13.94 75.53 -62.31
N GLU A 39 13.04 75.53 -61.33
CA GLU A 39 12.23 74.36 -60.98
C GLU A 39 10.82 74.53 -61.58
N SER A 40 10.12 73.45 -61.89
CA SER A 40 8.69 73.51 -62.21
C SER A 40 7.90 72.87 -61.09
N ALA A 41 7.14 73.68 -60.35
CA ALA A 41 6.18 73.19 -59.39
C ALA A 41 4.93 72.73 -60.14
N VAL A 42 4.44 71.53 -59.84
CA VAL A 42 3.35 70.89 -60.57
C VAL A 42 2.27 70.46 -59.60
N GLY A 43 1.10 71.08 -59.70
CA GLY A 43 -0.08 70.68 -58.96
C GLY A 43 -0.65 69.42 -59.59
N VAL A 44 -1.04 68.47 -58.76
CA VAL A 44 -1.51 67.16 -59.21
C VAL A 44 -2.89 66.89 -58.62
N ALA A 45 -3.82 66.42 -59.45
CA ALA A 45 -5.11 65.88 -59.04
C ALA A 45 -5.40 64.58 -59.79
N ASN A 46 -6.28 63.74 -59.22
CA ASN A 46 -6.68 62.46 -59.80
C ASN A 46 -5.51 61.55 -60.18
N LEU A 47 -4.39 61.63 -59.44
CA LEU A 47 -3.23 60.78 -59.70
C LEU A 47 -3.62 59.31 -59.54
N ALA A 48 -3.29 58.50 -60.53
CA ALA A 48 -3.46 57.07 -60.53
C ALA A 48 -2.20 56.36 -61.06
N PHE A 49 -1.83 55.27 -60.40
CA PHE A 49 -0.82 54.32 -60.84
C PHE A 49 -0.97 52.98 -60.14
N SER A 50 -0.32 51.95 -60.67
CA SER A 50 -0.26 50.63 -60.02
C SER A 50 1.19 50.16 -59.90
N PHE A 51 1.52 49.56 -58.76
CA PHE A 51 2.67 48.68 -58.67
C PHE A 51 2.29 47.30 -59.17
N THR A 52 3.07 46.74 -60.09
CA THR A 52 2.80 45.43 -60.71
C THR A 52 3.95 44.46 -60.48
N ASP A 53 3.66 43.16 -60.59
CA ASP A 53 4.67 42.08 -60.68
C ASP A 53 5.34 41.98 -62.09
N GLY A 54 5.10 42.98 -62.94
CA GLY A 54 5.43 42.97 -64.36
C GLY A 54 4.23 42.66 -65.26
N THR A 55 3.22 41.96 -64.74
CA THR A 55 1.99 41.61 -65.49
C THR A 55 0.72 42.02 -64.75
N ASN A 56 0.61 41.66 -63.47
CA ASN A 56 -0.57 41.86 -62.64
C ASN A 56 -0.39 43.05 -61.69
N PRO A 57 -1.43 43.88 -61.46
CA PRO A 57 -1.41 44.87 -60.40
C PRO A 57 -1.35 44.20 -59.01
N LEU A 58 -0.58 44.80 -58.09
CA LEU A 58 -0.40 44.36 -56.71
C LEU A 58 -0.89 45.41 -55.71
N LEU A 59 -0.63 46.69 -56.00
CA LEU A 59 -1.13 47.85 -55.26
C LEU A 59 -1.63 48.88 -56.26
N ASN A 60 -2.87 49.31 -56.12
CA ASN A 60 -3.46 50.39 -56.90
C ASN A 60 -3.50 51.66 -56.06
N VAL A 61 -3.15 52.78 -56.69
CA VAL A 61 -3.27 54.13 -56.13
C VAL A 61 -4.21 54.93 -57.03
N SER A 62 -5.12 55.67 -56.41
CA SER A 62 -6.11 56.51 -57.11
C SER A 62 -6.37 57.80 -56.34
N ASN A 63 -7.05 58.74 -56.99
CA ASN A 63 -7.49 60.02 -56.40
C ASN A 63 -6.35 60.82 -55.75
N GLY A 64 -5.11 60.64 -56.21
CA GLY A 64 -3.98 61.30 -55.57
C GLY A 64 -3.95 62.80 -55.87
N SER A 65 -3.72 63.61 -54.83
CA SER A 65 -3.69 65.06 -54.89
C SER A 65 -2.51 65.62 -54.09
N GLY A 66 -1.77 66.56 -54.67
CA GLY A 66 -0.58 67.14 -54.05
C GLY A 66 0.29 67.90 -55.04
N ALA A 67 1.60 67.83 -54.86
CA ALA A 67 2.55 68.52 -55.73
C ALA A 67 3.74 67.65 -56.12
N PHE A 68 4.16 67.77 -57.38
CA PHE A 68 5.49 67.39 -57.86
C PHE A 68 6.36 68.63 -58.05
N VAL A 69 7.67 68.46 -58.00
CA VAL A 69 8.65 69.47 -58.39
C VAL A 69 9.64 68.83 -59.35
N PHE A 70 9.70 69.37 -60.56
CA PHE A 70 10.69 68.98 -61.57
C PHE A 70 11.89 69.92 -61.47
N ARG A 71 13.07 69.32 -61.48
CA ARG A 71 14.37 69.96 -61.32
C ARG A 71 15.30 69.43 -62.40
N THR A 72 16.39 70.14 -62.67
CA THR A 72 17.45 69.66 -63.56
C THR A 72 18.09 68.34 -63.09
N THR A 73 18.02 68.05 -61.78
CA THR A 73 18.53 66.83 -61.15
C THR A 73 17.51 65.71 -61.03
N GLY A 74 16.24 65.96 -61.37
CA GLY A 74 15.15 64.99 -61.31
C GLY A 74 13.85 65.55 -60.70
N MET A 75 13.01 64.67 -60.17
CA MET A 75 11.64 64.91 -59.75
C MET A 75 11.42 64.45 -58.30
N VAL A 76 10.72 65.29 -57.53
CA VAL A 76 10.25 65.00 -56.17
C VAL A 76 8.75 65.22 -56.06
N GLY A 77 8.11 64.60 -55.08
CA GLY A 77 6.67 64.70 -54.90
C GLY A 77 6.15 64.28 -53.54
N SER A 78 5.10 64.97 -53.09
CA SER A 78 4.31 64.56 -51.94
C SER A 78 2.82 64.76 -52.25
N LEU A 79 2.04 63.70 -52.07
CA LEU A 79 0.60 63.68 -52.34
C LEU A 79 -0.14 62.90 -51.26
N SER A 80 -1.40 63.24 -51.00
CA SER A 80 -2.37 62.33 -50.39
C SER A 80 -3.03 61.50 -51.48
N ALA A 81 -3.41 60.25 -51.22
CA ALA A 81 -4.10 59.40 -52.18
C ALA A 81 -4.96 58.35 -51.49
N ASP A 82 -5.77 57.64 -52.28
CA ASP A 82 -6.35 56.36 -51.90
C ASP A 82 -5.44 55.23 -52.37
N ALA A 83 -5.36 54.14 -51.61
CA ALA A 83 -4.62 52.95 -52.00
C ALA A 83 -5.38 51.67 -51.63
N SER A 84 -5.31 50.66 -52.50
CA SER A 84 -5.92 49.34 -52.29
C SER A 84 -5.00 48.25 -52.80
N LEU A 85 -4.92 47.12 -52.09
CA LEU A 85 -4.22 45.94 -52.58
C LEU A 85 -5.06 45.23 -53.65
N ALA A 86 -4.43 44.87 -54.76
CA ALA A 86 -5.05 44.14 -55.87
C ALA A 86 -4.89 42.62 -55.71
N VAL A 87 -4.78 42.14 -54.48
CA VAL A 87 -4.54 40.73 -54.11
C VAL A 87 -5.70 40.29 -53.23
N SER A 88 -6.48 39.31 -53.70
CA SER A 88 -7.79 38.94 -53.12
C SER A 88 -7.76 38.52 -51.65
N ALA A 89 -6.62 37.98 -51.18
CA ALA A 89 -6.44 37.54 -49.79
C ALA A 89 -6.09 38.67 -48.80
N LEU A 90 -5.86 39.89 -49.30
CA LEU A 90 -5.35 41.02 -48.53
C LEU A 90 -6.31 42.21 -48.60
N ASN A 91 -6.45 42.92 -47.48
CA ASN A 91 -7.17 44.19 -47.44
C ASN A 91 -6.32 45.23 -46.74
N LEU A 92 -6.33 46.47 -47.27
CA LEU A 92 -5.57 47.58 -46.75
C LEU A 92 -6.52 48.76 -46.51
N GLY A 93 -6.57 49.26 -45.27
CA GLY A 93 -7.32 50.45 -44.91
C GLY A 93 -6.46 51.42 -44.10
N GLY A 94 -6.63 52.72 -44.31
CA GLY A 94 -5.89 53.76 -43.60
C GLY A 94 -5.81 55.05 -44.40
N ASN A 95 -4.95 55.96 -43.95
CA ASN A 95 -4.64 57.19 -44.67
C ASN A 95 -3.36 56.98 -45.48
N PHE A 96 -3.40 57.31 -46.78
CA PHE A 96 -2.26 57.09 -47.67
C PHE A 96 -1.66 58.40 -48.18
N ALA A 97 -0.34 58.38 -48.27
CA ALA A 97 0.46 59.41 -48.91
C ALA A 97 1.40 58.80 -49.95
N VAL A 98 1.62 59.49 -51.05
CA VAL A 98 2.61 59.11 -52.06
C VAL A 98 3.82 60.03 -51.90
N ALA A 99 4.99 59.42 -51.75
CA ALA A 99 6.26 60.11 -51.73
C ALA A 99 7.10 59.65 -52.93
N LEU A 100 7.57 60.59 -53.72
CA LEU A 100 8.47 60.35 -54.84
C LEU A 100 9.73 61.17 -54.62
N ASN A 101 10.87 60.52 -54.75
CA ASN A 101 12.13 61.22 -54.97
C ASN A 101 12.98 60.34 -55.87
N ASN A 102 13.28 60.79 -57.09
CA ASN A 102 14.20 60.07 -57.97
C ASN A 102 15.63 60.67 -57.96
N THR A 103 15.90 61.65 -57.09
CA THR A 103 17.23 62.27 -56.92
C THR A 103 17.96 61.68 -55.71
N ALA A 104 19.27 61.86 -55.64
CA ALA A 104 20.09 61.37 -54.52
C ALA A 104 20.09 62.31 -53.30
N THR A 105 19.27 63.37 -53.30
CA THR A 105 19.27 64.41 -52.26
C THR A 105 17.87 64.58 -51.66
N PRO A 106 17.73 64.81 -50.34
CA PRO A 106 16.44 65.12 -49.75
C PRO A 106 15.89 66.44 -50.29
N TYR A 107 14.57 66.59 -50.26
CA TYR A 107 13.88 67.84 -50.59
C TYR A 107 12.89 68.17 -49.49
N ASN A 108 12.93 69.40 -48.99
CA ASN A 108 12.02 69.89 -47.96
C ASN A 108 11.74 71.37 -48.22
N GLN A 109 10.74 71.63 -49.06
CA GLN A 109 10.33 72.99 -49.43
C GLN A 109 8.82 73.07 -49.54
N SER A 110 8.28 74.28 -49.36
CA SER A 110 6.88 74.58 -49.69
C SER A 110 6.80 75.19 -51.08
N VAL A 111 5.90 74.65 -51.89
CA VAL A 111 5.62 75.12 -53.25
C VAL A 111 4.18 75.61 -53.32
N ASN A 112 3.96 76.77 -53.92
CA ASN A 112 2.62 77.23 -54.24
C ASN A 112 2.28 76.75 -55.66
N VAL A 113 1.17 76.05 -55.82
CA VAL A 113 0.65 75.69 -57.13
C VAL A 113 -0.84 75.99 -57.15
N ASN A 114 -1.30 76.71 -58.18
CA ASN A 114 -2.68 77.13 -58.33
C ASN A 114 -3.25 77.82 -57.07
N GLY A 115 -2.44 78.63 -56.38
CA GLY A 115 -2.84 79.34 -55.17
C GLY A 115 -2.80 78.51 -53.88
N THR A 116 -2.54 77.21 -53.96
CA THR A 116 -2.45 76.30 -52.81
C THR A 116 -0.99 76.03 -52.45
N THR A 117 -0.61 76.25 -51.20
CA THR A 117 0.73 75.92 -50.71
C THR A 117 0.78 74.46 -50.27
N VAL A 118 1.64 73.66 -50.91
CA VAL A 118 1.90 72.25 -50.59
C VAL A 118 3.34 72.11 -50.10
N THR A 119 3.55 71.45 -48.97
CA THR A 119 4.89 71.09 -48.49
C THR A 119 5.32 69.77 -49.12
N VAL A 120 6.42 69.79 -49.87
CA VAL A 120 7.06 68.59 -50.39
C VAL A 120 8.27 68.29 -49.51
N ASN A 121 8.11 67.30 -48.64
CA ASN A 121 9.16 66.83 -47.74
C ASN A 121 9.42 65.34 -47.96
N VAL A 122 10.53 65.03 -48.63
CA VAL A 122 10.90 63.68 -49.04
C VAL A 122 12.39 63.42 -48.80
N PRO A 123 12.75 62.28 -48.17
CA PRO A 123 14.14 61.82 -48.08
C PRO A 123 14.79 61.59 -49.45
N ALA A 124 16.12 61.48 -49.48
CA ALA A 124 16.89 61.11 -50.67
C ALA A 124 16.41 59.79 -51.30
N GLY A 125 16.32 59.77 -52.62
CA GLY A 125 15.89 58.64 -53.45
C GLY A 125 17.03 57.78 -53.99
N PRO A 126 16.76 56.94 -55.01
CA PRO A 126 15.53 56.86 -55.80
C PRO A 126 14.44 55.94 -55.19
N TYR A 127 13.23 56.45 -55.01
CA TYR A 127 12.03 55.66 -54.68
C TYR A 127 10.73 56.34 -55.12
N LEU A 128 9.71 55.51 -55.30
CA LEU A 128 8.31 55.88 -55.40
C LEU A 128 7.63 55.00 -54.35
N ARG A 129 7.10 55.64 -53.32
CA ARG A 129 6.65 54.99 -52.11
C ARG A 129 5.23 55.41 -51.80
N VAL A 130 4.41 54.44 -51.41
CA VAL A 130 3.11 54.70 -50.80
C VAL A 130 3.27 54.49 -49.29
N ASN A 131 3.04 55.52 -48.50
CA ASN A 131 3.05 55.46 -47.05
C ASN A 131 1.62 55.34 -46.54
N ALA A 132 1.38 54.39 -45.64
CA ALA A 132 0.13 54.21 -44.93
C ALA A 132 0.39 54.39 -43.43
N THR A 133 -0.17 55.42 -42.81
CA THR A 133 -0.03 55.68 -41.37
C THR A 133 -1.27 55.23 -40.62
N SER A 134 -1.09 54.68 -39.41
CA SER A 134 -2.17 54.12 -38.58
C SER A 134 -3.12 53.19 -39.37
N ALA A 135 -2.54 52.44 -40.30
CA ALA A 135 -3.27 51.61 -41.24
C ALA A 135 -3.49 50.20 -40.67
N THR A 136 -4.46 49.51 -41.22
CA THR A 136 -4.73 48.10 -40.94
C THR A 136 -4.54 47.29 -42.20
N LEU A 137 -3.58 46.36 -42.17
CA LEU A 137 -3.37 45.35 -43.21
C LEU A 137 -4.01 44.04 -42.72
N THR A 138 -5.08 43.60 -43.36
CA THR A 138 -5.73 42.33 -43.04
C THR A 138 -5.09 41.21 -43.84
N VAL A 139 -4.56 40.21 -43.14
CA VAL A 139 -3.97 38.99 -43.71
C VAL A 139 -4.63 37.80 -43.04
N GLN A 140 -5.17 36.85 -43.82
CA GLN A 140 -5.84 35.65 -43.28
C GLN A 140 -6.94 35.97 -42.26
N GLY A 141 -7.67 37.08 -42.48
CA GLY A 141 -8.73 37.57 -41.59
C GLY A 141 -8.24 38.24 -40.31
N ILE A 142 -6.93 38.46 -40.14
CA ILE A 142 -6.34 39.12 -38.97
C ILE A 142 -5.83 40.50 -39.37
N GLY A 143 -6.35 41.53 -38.72
CA GLY A 143 -5.93 42.92 -38.93
C GLY A 143 -4.63 43.24 -38.20
N LEU A 144 -3.59 43.54 -38.97
CA LEU A 144 -2.31 44.04 -38.50
C LEU A 144 -2.35 45.57 -38.50
N SER A 145 -2.45 46.21 -37.34
CA SER A 145 -2.39 47.67 -37.25
C SER A 145 -0.94 48.14 -37.23
N GLY A 146 -0.59 49.20 -37.96
CA GLY A 146 0.77 49.74 -37.95
C GLY A 146 0.98 50.86 -38.95
N THR A 147 2.24 51.22 -39.17
CA THR A 147 2.65 52.08 -40.28
C THR A 147 3.33 51.23 -41.35
N PHE A 148 2.93 51.40 -42.60
CA PHE A 148 3.43 50.62 -43.72
C PHE A 148 3.99 51.54 -44.82
N ALA A 149 5.08 51.11 -45.46
CA ALA A 149 5.66 51.77 -46.62
C ALA A 149 5.80 50.76 -47.76
N PHE A 150 5.10 51.01 -48.86
CA PHE A 150 5.05 50.15 -50.03
C PHE A 150 5.95 50.70 -51.14
N GLU A 151 6.85 49.87 -51.67
CA GLU A 151 7.66 50.18 -52.85
C GLU A 151 7.65 49.00 -53.82
N ARG A 152 7.82 49.28 -55.12
CA ARG A 152 8.05 48.23 -56.12
C ARG A 152 9.54 47.96 -56.27
N LYS A 153 9.97 46.72 -56.04
CA LYS A 153 11.38 46.29 -56.12
C LYS A 153 11.50 44.90 -56.74
N GLN A 154 12.70 44.55 -57.20
CA GLN A 154 13.03 43.18 -57.57
C GLN A 154 13.56 42.40 -56.37
N THR A 155 13.22 41.11 -56.27
CA THR A 155 13.78 40.19 -55.27
C THR A 155 15.13 39.61 -55.75
N ASN A 156 15.91 39.07 -54.81
CA ASN A 156 17.14 38.30 -55.09
C ASN A 156 17.02 36.90 -54.44
N PRO A 157 17.29 35.79 -55.15
CA PRO A 157 17.90 35.69 -56.49
C PRO A 157 16.93 35.66 -57.67
N SER A 158 15.62 35.67 -57.42
CA SER A 158 14.63 35.41 -58.46
C SER A 158 14.42 36.56 -59.45
N ASN A 159 14.93 37.77 -59.16
CA ASN A 159 14.77 38.99 -59.98
C ASN A 159 13.30 39.34 -60.31
N GLN A 160 12.35 38.86 -59.49
CA GLN A 160 10.92 39.06 -59.69
C GLN A 160 10.50 40.42 -59.14
N TRP A 161 9.64 41.13 -59.88
CA TRP A 161 9.01 42.35 -59.39
C TRP A 161 7.97 42.00 -58.33
N VAL A 162 8.07 42.65 -57.18
CA VAL A 162 7.14 42.54 -56.06
C VAL A 162 6.86 43.91 -55.47
N VAL A 163 5.83 44.00 -54.65
CA VAL A 163 5.68 45.13 -53.72
C VAL A 163 6.33 44.76 -52.40
N THR A 164 7.40 45.45 -52.02
CA THR A 164 7.99 45.33 -50.69
C THR A 164 7.23 46.24 -49.73
N VAL A 165 7.05 45.77 -48.50
CA VAL A 165 6.35 46.49 -47.43
C VAL A 165 7.28 46.59 -46.24
N ALA A 166 7.74 47.81 -45.92
CA ALA A 166 8.33 48.10 -44.62
C ALA A 166 7.20 48.29 -43.61
N ALA A 167 7.26 47.64 -42.46
CA ALA A 167 6.26 47.79 -41.42
C ALA A 167 6.90 48.17 -40.09
N THR A 168 6.31 49.13 -39.38
CA THR A 168 6.72 49.53 -38.02
C THR A 168 5.51 49.72 -37.12
N GLY A 169 5.69 49.49 -35.82
CA GLY A 169 4.61 49.57 -34.84
C GLY A 169 3.51 48.52 -35.04
N VAL A 170 3.83 47.41 -35.72
CA VAL A 170 2.86 46.35 -36.02
C VAL A 170 2.29 45.78 -34.72
N SER A 171 0.98 45.76 -34.61
CA SER A 171 0.26 45.21 -33.46
C SER A 171 -0.95 44.39 -33.92
N PHE A 172 -1.21 43.28 -33.24
CA PHE A 172 -2.39 42.42 -33.43
C PHE A 172 -2.55 41.49 -32.22
N ASN A 173 -3.70 40.80 -32.12
CA ASN A 173 -3.97 39.86 -31.05
C ASN A 173 -4.43 38.50 -31.59
N PHE A 174 -4.09 37.43 -30.87
CA PHE A 174 -4.76 36.13 -30.97
C PHE A 174 -5.61 35.90 -29.72
N GLY A 175 -6.72 35.18 -29.85
CA GLY A 175 -7.57 34.81 -28.72
C GLY A 175 -9.01 34.51 -29.10
N ALA A 176 -9.81 34.16 -28.09
CA ALA A 176 -11.25 34.02 -28.22
C ALA A 176 -11.91 35.40 -28.42
N THR A 177 -13.09 35.44 -29.02
CA THR A 177 -13.78 36.69 -29.42
C THR A 177 -13.99 37.68 -28.26
N ALA A 178 -14.01 37.21 -27.01
CA ALA A 178 -14.19 38.05 -25.82
C ALA A 178 -12.89 38.60 -25.21
N ASN A 179 -11.73 37.95 -25.39
CA ASN A 179 -10.48 38.28 -24.69
C ASN A 179 -9.24 38.07 -25.57
N ASN A 180 -8.31 39.04 -25.57
CA ASN A 180 -7.00 38.92 -26.21
C ASN A 180 -6.09 38.03 -25.34
N ILE A 181 -5.79 36.82 -25.81
CA ILE A 181 -4.97 35.83 -25.07
C ILE A 181 -3.47 36.05 -25.33
N LEU A 182 -3.09 36.32 -26.57
CA LEU A 182 -1.73 36.66 -26.96
C LEU A 182 -1.75 37.99 -27.70
N SER A 183 -0.95 38.94 -27.21
CA SER A 183 -0.82 40.26 -27.82
C SER A 183 0.55 40.42 -28.44
N VAL A 184 0.59 40.89 -29.69
CA VAL A 184 1.81 41.28 -30.39
C VAL A 184 1.83 42.80 -30.52
N THR A 185 2.93 43.44 -30.14
CA THR A 185 3.09 44.89 -30.18
C THR A 185 4.49 45.29 -30.65
N ASN A 186 4.64 46.55 -31.05
CA ASN A 186 5.92 47.15 -31.46
C ASN A 186 6.64 46.37 -32.58
N GLY A 187 5.88 45.71 -33.45
CA GLY A 187 6.45 44.89 -34.50
C GLY A 187 7.16 45.73 -35.57
N SER A 188 8.33 45.29 -36.02
CA SER A 188 9.10 45.94 -37.08
C SER A 188 9.68 44.90 -38.04
N GLY A 189 9.46 45.08 -39.34
CA GLY A 189 9.80 44.03 -40.30
C GLY A 189 9.59 44.39 -41.76
N ALA A 190 9.75 43.36 -42.59
CA ALA A 190 9.58 43.44 -44.03
C ALA A 190 8.68 42.32 -44.55
N PHE A 191 7.82 42.69 -45.50
CA PHE A 191 6.95 41.77 -46.22
C PHE A 191 7.12 41.98 -47.72
N ILE A 192 6.76 40.97 -48.50
CA ILE A 192 6.62 41.03 -49.94
C ILE A 192 5.19 40.66 -50.30
N VAL A 193 4.62 41.38 -51.24
CA VAL A 193 3.31 41.11 -51.82
C VAL A 193 3.53 40.69 -53.27
N ARG A 194 2.88 39.58 -53.64
CA ARG A 194 2.81 38.99 -54.97
C ARG A 194 1.35 38.82 -55.37
N SER A 195 1.11 38.47 -56.63
CA SER A 195 -0.24 38.23 -57.16
C SER A 195 -0.95 37.06 -56.47
N ASN A 196 -0.21 36.13 -55.86
CA ASN A 196 -0.75 34.98 -55.13
C ASN A 196 -0.78 35.16 -53.60
N GLY A 197 -0.38 36.32 -53.05
CA GLY A 197 -0.40 36.59 -51.61
C GLY A 197 0.80 37.38 -51.07
N ALA A 198 0.90 37.49 -49.74
CA ALA A 198 1.98 38.10 -48.99
C ALA A 198 2.80 37.12 -48.12
N ALA A 199 4.10 37.38 -48.04
CA ALA A 199 5.00 36.70 -47.13
C ALA A 199 5.94 37.69 -46.43
N GLY A 200 6.29 37.47 -45.17
CA GLY A 200 7.22 38.35 -44.48
C GLY A 200 7.47 38.01 -43.03
N THR A 201 8.38 38.78 -42.44
CA THR A 201 8.85 38.59 -41.07
C THR A 201 8.99 39.93 -40.35
N ALA A 202 8.65 39.96 -39.07
CA ALA A 202 8.84 41.11 -38.21
C ALA A 202 9.31 40.68 -36.81
N THR A 203 10.26 41.39 -36.21
CA THR A 203 10.53 41.24 -34.77
C THR A 203 9.45 41.96 -33.99
N ALA A 204 9.01 41.41 -32.85
CA ALA A 204 7.96 42.02 -32.05
C ALA A 204 8.09 41.69 -30.56
N THR A 205 7.41 42.48 -29.73
CA THR A 205 7.15 42.17 -28.33
C THR A 205 5.88 41.33 -28.25
N VAL A 206 5.89 40.28 -27.43
CA VAL A 206 4.75 39.35 -27.27
C VAL A 206 4.43 39.21 -25.79
N GLY A 207 3.14 39.33 -25.47
CA GLY A 207 2.60 39.09 -24.14
C GLY A 207 1.54 37.99 -24.15
N LEU A 208 1.38 37.31 -23.01
CA LEU A 208 0.28 36.38 -22.76
C LEU A 208 -0.59 36.92 -21.61
N ASN A 209 -1.90 36.93 -21.83
CA ASN A 209 -2.90 37.31 -20.85
C ASN A 209 -3.64 36.06 -20.36
N VAL A 210 -2.93 35.16 -19.68
CA VAL A 210 -3.47 33.91 -19.17
C VAL A 210 -3.07 33.76 -17.70
N PRO A 211 -4.01 33.56 -16.77
CA PRO A 211 -3.69 33.42 -15.35
C PRO A 211 -2.64 32.32 -15.09
N GLY A 212 -1.62 32.65 -14.30
CA GLY A 212 -0.57 31.71 -13.91
C GLY A 212 0.43 31.31 -15.01
N VAL A 213 0.38 31.97 -16.18
CA VAL A 213 1.31 31.73 -17.29
C VAL A 213 2.14 32.98 -17.56
N THR A 214 3.45 32.82 -17.72
CA THR A 214 4.37 33.92 -18.06
C THR A 214 5.14 33.59 -19.35
N LEU A 215 5.47 34.63 -20.13
CA LEU A 215 6.24 34.50 -21.35
C LEU A 215 7.27 35.62 -21.42
N GLY A 216 8.52 35.29 -21.71
CA GLY A 216 9.61 36.26 -21.81
C GLY A 216 10.63 35.87 -22.87
N GLY A 217 11.13 36.86 -23.60
CA GLY A 217 12.12 36.66 -24.67
C GLY A 217 11.87 37.55 -25.88
N THR A 218 12.55 37.26 -26.98
CA THR A 218 12.36 37.93 -28.27
C THR A 218 11.56 37.06 -29.22
N PHE A 219 10.67 37.69 -29.99
CA PHE A 219 9.75 36.97 -30.86
C PHE A 219 9.80 37.52 -32.29
N THR A 220 9.48 36.64 -33.22
CA THR A 220 9.33 36.94 -34.65
C THR A 220 7.92 36.59 -35.10
N VAL A 221 7.25 37.52 -35.75
CA VAL A 221 6.02 37.29 -36.50
C VAL A 221 6.43 36.78 -37.87
N ARG A 222 5.86 35.67 -38.31
CA ARG A 222 6.09 35.07 -39.62
C ARG A 222 4.75 34.90 -40.32
N ILE A 223 4.70 35.35 -41.57
CA ILE A 223 3.51 35.28 -42.41
C ILE A 223 3.91 34.65 -43.72
N ASN A 224 3.19 33.62 -44.13
CA ASN A 224 3.17 33.21 -45.52
C ASN A 224 1.74 32.75 -45.82
N ASP A 225 1.00 33.52 -46.60
CA ASP A 225 -0.35 33.15 -47.04
C ASP A 225 -0.33 32.36 -48.36
N THR A 226 0.85 32.21 -48.99
CA THR A 226 1.02 31.50 -50.25
C THR A 226 1.26 30.00 -50.00
N ALA A 227 0.87 29.16 -50.96
CA ALA A 227 1.13 27.71 -50.91
C ALA A 227 2.59 27.32 -51.18
N THR A 228 3.49 28.30 -51.37
CA THR A 228 4.89 28.09 -51.76
C THR A 228 5.83 28.62 -50.69
N ALA A 229 6.95 27.93 -50.46
CA ALA A 229 8.01 28.47 -49.61
C ALA A 229 8.61 29.73 -50.26
N VAL A 230 9.01 30.69 -49.43
CA VAL A 230 9.63 31.94 -49.87
C VAL A 230 11.06 31.96 -49.36
N ASN A 231 12.02 32.12 -50.26
CA ASN A 231 13.42 32.31 -49.93
C ASN A 231 13.99 33.43 -50.79
N GLU A 232 13.78 34.67 -50.34
CA GLU A 232 14.16 35.87 -51.09
C GLU A 232 14.82 36.89 -50.17
N THR A 233 15.68 37.72 -50.74
CA THR A 233 16.17 38.94 -50.10
C THR A 233 15.58 40.16 -50.80
N VAL A 234 15.09 41.12 -50.01
CA VAL A 234 14.54 42.38 -50.50
C VAL A 234 15.17 43.58 -49.82
N ASN A 235 15.37 44.66 -50.58
CA ASN A 235 15.83 45.92 -50.04
C ASN A 235 14.64 46.75 -49.53
N VAL A 236 14.66 47.09 -48.24
CA VAL A 236 13.62 47.88 -47.56
C VAL A 236 14.30 49.00 -46.80
N GLY A 237 14.02 50.25 -47.19
CA GLY A 237 14.62 51.42 -46.55
C GLY A 237 16.16 51.46 -46.64
N GLY A 238 16.74 50.88 -47.69
CA GLY A 238 18.20 50.78 -47.87
C GLY A 238 18.83 49.53 -47.26
N SER A 239 18.11 48.77 -46.43
CA SER A 239 18.59 47.54 -45.78
C SER A 239 18.12 46.29 -46.50
N ASN A 240 19.00 45.32 -46.69
CA ASN A 240 18.61 44.01 -47.24
C ASN A 240 18.02 43.13 -46.12
N VAL A 241 16.79 42.67 -46.30
CA VAL A 241 16.08 41.79 -45.37
C VAL A 241 15.85 40.44 -46.04
N ALA A 242 16.32 39.37 -45.41
CA ALA A 242 16.09 38.00 -45.86
C ALA A 242 14.73 37.49 -45.35
N ILE A 243 13.91 36.98 -46.27
CA ILE A 243 12.62 36.35 -46.00
C ILE A 243 12.76 34.88 -46.40
N ASN A 244 13.00 34.03 -45.39
CA ASN A 244 13.10 32.58 -45.54
C ASN A 244 12.00 31.91 -44.71
N LEU A 245 10.93 31.50 -45.38
CA LEU A 245 9.69 31.06 -44.77
C LEU A 245 9.19 29.77 -45.46
N PRO A 246 8.78 28.73 -44.69
CA PRO A 246 8.14 27.55 -45.27
C PRO A 246 6.84 27.90 -45.99
N ALA A 247 6.34 26.96 -46.80
CA ALA A 247 5.05 27.10 -47.47
C ALA A 247 3.91 27.34 -46.45
N GLY A 248 3.03 28.26 -46.80
CA GLY A 248 1.82 28.57 -46.05
C GLY A 248 0.62 27.71 -46.43
N PRO A 249 -0.59 28.10 -46.01
CA PRO A 249 -0.91 29.33 -45.28
C PRO A 249 -0.66 29.28 -43.77
N TYR A 250 0.00 30.30 -43.20
CA TYR A 250 0.03 30.54 -41.75
C TYR A 250 0.31 32.01 -41.38
N LEU A 251 -0.18 32.41 -40.21
CA LEU A 251 0.30 33.57 -39.44
C LEU A 251 0.75 33.04 -38.08
N GLN A 252 2.01 33.22 -37.76
CA GLN A 252 2.66 32.54 -36.65
C GLN A 252 3.57 33.50 -35.88
N VAL A 253 3.58 33.36 -34.56
CA VAL A 253 4.54 34.02 -33.67
C VAL A 253 5.54 32.99 -33.21
N ARG A 254 6.84 33.21 -33.38
CA ARG A 254 7.90 32.26 -33.01
C ARG A 254 8.90 32.91 -32.07
N GLY A 255 9.16 32.28 -30.94
CA GLY A 255 10.27 32.58 -30.03
C GLY A 255 11.34 31.49 -30.13
N THR A 256 12.62 31.89 -30.13
CA THR A 256 13.77 30.98 -30.06
C THR A 256 14.48 31.21 -28.72
N SER A 257 14.76 30.15 -27.98
CA SER A 257 15.35 30.22 -26.62
C SER A 257 14.62 31.18 -25.68
N VAL A 258 13.28 31.16 -25.72
CA VAL A 258 12.43 31.99 -24.86
C VAL A 258 11.99 31.22 -23.62
N THR A 259 11.56 31.93 -22.58
CA THR A 259 11.07 31.35 -21.33
C THR A 259 9.53 31.36 -21.31
N LEU A 260 8.93 30.20 -21.06
CA LEU A 260 7.50 30.02 -20.80
C LEU A 260 7.32 29.44 -19.40
N GLY A 261 6.68 30.17 -18.49
CA GLY A 261 6.47 29.74 -17.11
C GLY A 261 5.02 29.35 -16.83
N PHE A 262 4.80 28.24 -16.11
CA PHE A 262 3.50 27.84 -15.54
C PHE A 262 3.69 26.74 -14.48
N LEU A 263 2.72 26.57 -13.57
CA LEU A 263 2.77 25.57 -12.49
C LEU A 263 4.11 25.53 -11.73
N GLY A 264 4.67 26.71 -11.44
CA GLY A 264 5.93 26.84 -10.69
C GLY A 264 7.21 26.48 -11.46
N VAL A 265 7.12 26.09 -12.74
CA VAL A 265 8.30 25.79 -13.58
C VAL A 265 8.47 26.84 -14.68
N GLY A 266 9.74 27.22 -14.92
CA GLY A 266 10.15 28.04 -16.07
C GLY A 266 10.79 27.16 -17.15
N LEU A 267 10.11 27.01 -18.27
CA LEU A 267 10.59 26.25 -19.42
C LEU A 267 11.37 27.15 -20.37
N THR A 268 12.57 26.76 -20.77
CA THR A 268 13.34 27.45 -21.81
C THR A 268 13.35 26.61 -23.07
N GLY A 269 13.00 27.20 -24.22
CA GLY A 269 12.98 26.48 -25.50
C GLY A 269 12.49 27.31 -26.67
N ASN A 270 12.22 26.63 -27.78
CA ASN A 270 11.64 27.21 -28.98
C ASN A 270 10.13 26.99 -28.96
N PHE A 271 9.35 28.06 -29.11
CA PHE A 271 7.90 28.00 -29.10
C PHE A 271 7.31 28.71 -30.30
N SER A 272 6.33 28.07 -30.94
CA SER A 272 5.66 28.57 -32.13
C SER A 272 4.16 28.61 -31.90
N PHE A 273 3.58 29.80 -31.93
CA PHE A 273 2.18 30.08 -31.61
C PHE A 273 1.40 30.38 -32.89
N GLU A 274 0.29 29.69 -33.08
CA GLU A 274 -0.67 29.91 -34.18
C GLU A 274 -2.09 29.91 -33.63
N GLN A 275 -2.96 30.72 -34.21
CA GLN A 275 -4.39 30.65 -33.91
C GLN A 275 -5.07 29.65 -34.83
N LYS A 276 -5.77 28.68 -34.26
CA LYS A 276 -6.53 27.66 -34.99
C LYS A 276 -7.94 27.52 -34.43
N THR A 277 -8.87 27.13 -35.28
CA THR A 277 -10.22 26.72 -34.86
C THR A 277 -10.22 25.21 -34.66
N SER A 278 -10.63 24.74 -33.48
CA SER A 278 -10.79 23.32 -33.24
C SER A 278 -12.01 22.77 -33.99
N GLN A 279 -12.12 21.44 -34.11
CA GLN A 279 -13.32 20.81 -34.71
C GLN A 279 -14.61 21.16 -33.97
N GLY A 280 -14.54 21.49 -32.67
CA GLY A 280 -15.66 21.99 -31.88
C GLY A 280 -16.02 23.46 -32.14
N GLY A 281 -15.35 24.13 -33.08
CA GLY A 281 -15.64 25.52 -33.47
C GLY A 281 -14.99 26.59 -32.59
N SER A 282 -14.22 26.20 -31.56
CA SER A 282 -13.55 27.14 -30.67
C SER A 282 -12.23 27.64 -31.26
N ARG A 283 -11.98 28.95 -31.23
CA ARG A 283 -10.67 29.53 -31.56
C ARG A 283 -9.72 29.34 -30.37
N ARG A 284 -8.56 28.74 -30.61
CA ARG A 284 -7.51 28.50 -29.61
C ARG A 284 -6.16 28.85 -30.18
N ILE A 285 -5.19 29.09 -29.31
CA ILE A 285 -3.79 29.24 -29.71
C ILE A 285 -3.13 27.88 -29.57
N THR A 286 -2.66 27.30 -30.67
CA THR A 286 -1.86 26.08 -30.65
C THR A 286 -0.39 26.44 -30.55
N VAL A 287 0.36 25.70 -29.74
CA VAL A 287 1.79 25.91 -29.55
C VAL A 287 2.54 24.64 -29.96
N THR A 288 3.50 24.76 -30.85
CA THR A 288 4.51 23.71 -31.07
C THR A 288 5.76 24.10 -30.30
N ALA A 289 6.26 23.18 -29.50
CA ALA A 289 7.45 23.37 -28.67
C ALA A 289 8.57 22.42 -29.08
N ASP A 290 9.81 22.92 -29.10
CA ASP A 290 11.01 22.19 -29.46
C ASP A 290 12.19 22.64 -28.59
N SER A 291 13.15 21.74 -28.37
CA SER A 291 14.36 22.00 -27.57
C SER A 291 14.04 22.56 -26.17
N VAL A 292 12.94 22.09 -25.57
CA VAL A 292 12.46 22.54 -24.26
C VAL A 292 13.32 21.92 -23.15
N SER A 293 13.65 22.74 -22.16
CA SER A 293 14.38 22.33 -20.97
C SER A 293 13.87 23.05 -19.73
N PHE A 294 14.02 22.41 -18.56
CA PHE A 294 13.82 23.05 -17.27
C PHE A 294 14.65 22.34 -16.18
N ASN A 295 14.82 23.04 -15.05
CA ASN A 295 15.36 22.47 -13.81
C ASN A 295 14.38 22.76 -12.68
N PHE A 296 14.26 21.82 -11.74
CA PHE A 296 13.39 21.92 -10.58
C PHE A 296 14.15 21.60 -9.28
N GLY A 297 13.87 22.33 -8.20
CA GLY A 297 14.39 22.04 -6.84
C GLY A 297 15.92 21.96 -6.76
N THR A 298 16.66 22.95 -7.29
CA THR A 298 18.13 22.94 -7.37
C THR A 298 18.70 21.67 -8.06
N SER A 299 18.14 21.32 -9.21
CA SER A 299 18.50 20.13 -10.00
C SER A 299 18.10 18.79 -9.37
N LEU A 300 17.04 18.77 -8.57
CA LEU A 300 16.38 17.55 -8.11
C LEU A 300 15.87 16.74 -9.32
N VAL A 301 15.25 17.45 -10.26
CA VAL A 301 14.86 16.95 -11.58
C VAL A 301 15.33 17.96 -12.62
N SER A 302 16.02 17.48 -13.65
CA SER A 302 16.29 18.25 -14.86
C SER A 302 15.64 17.58 -16.05
N ALA A 303 15.12 18.37 -16.98
CA ALA A 303 14.56 17.87 -18.21
C ALA A 303 15.13 18.63 -19.40
N THR A 304 15.46 17.91 -20.47
CA THR A 304 16.11 18.42 -21.67
C THR A 304 15.53 17.79 -22.93
N ASN A 305 15.86 18.33 -24.10
CA ASN A 305 15.42 17.82 -25.41
C ASN A 305 13.90 17.63 -25.49
N GLY A 306 13.14 18.49 -24.83
CA GLY A 306 11.70 18.43 -24.79
C GLY A 306 11.07 18.89 -26.10
N SER A 307 10.05 18.19 -26.56
CA SER A 307 9.19 18.61 -27.66
C SER A 307 7.73 18.32 -27.34
N GLY A 308 6.81 19.08 -27.90
CA GLY A 308 5.39 18.88 -27.60
C GLY A 308 4.43 19.79 -28.36
N PHE A 309 3.15 19.50 -28.17
CA PHE A 309 2.04 20.26 -28.72
C PHE A 309 1.12 20.71 -27.59
N PHE A 310 0.89 22.02 -27.51
CA PHE A 310 0.07 22.63 -26.47
C PHE A 310 -1.09 23.42 -27.08
N MET A 311 -2.02 23.77 -26.22
CA MET A 311 -3.11 24.69 -26.48
C MET A 311 -3.16 25.71 -25.36
N ILE A 312 -3.38 26.97 -25.73
CA ILE A 312 -3.67 28.07 -24.81
C ILE A 312 -5.10 28.56 -25.07
N SER A 313 -5.83 28.75 -23.98
CA SER A 313 -7.19 29.30 -23.90
C SER A 313 -7.27 30.34 -22.78
N ASP A 314 -8.43 30.97 -22.62
CA ASP A 314 -8.75 31.81 -21.46
C ASP A 314 -8.74 31.03 -20.14
N ALA A 315 -9.09 29.74 -20.17
CA ALA A 315 -9.06 28.86 -19.01
C ALA A 315 -7.65 28.41 -18.59
N GLY A 316 -6.62 28.63 -19.41
CA GLY A 316 -5.25 28.18 -19.13
C GLY A 316 -4.53 27.54 -20.31
N ILE A 317 -3.44 26.84 -20.00
CA ILE A 317 -2.60 26.09 -20.95
C ILE A 317 -2.68 24.59 -20.67
N ALA A 318 -2.74 23.79 -21.73
CA ALA A 318 -2.70 22.33 -21.64
C ALA A 318 -1.87 21.76 -22.79
N GLY A 319 -1.18 20.65 -22.58
CA GLY A 319 -0.32 20.09 -23.60
C GLY A 319 0.23 18.72 -23.28
N LYS A 320 0.75 18.07 -24.32
CA LYS A 320 1.48 16.81 -24.22
C LYS A 320 2.72 16.82 -25.10
N GLY A 321 3.71 16.02 -24.73
CA GLY A 321 5.00 15.95 -25.39
C GLY A 321 5.88 14.86 -24.80
N SER A 322 7.17 14.96 -25.05
CA SER A 322 8.18 14.08 -24.47
C SER A 322 9.43 14.87 -24.14
N MET A 323 10.17 14.44 -23.11
CA MET A 323 11.44 15.05 -22.74
C MET A 323 12.37 14.05 -22.06
N THR A 324 13.67 14.23 -22.19
CA THR A 324 14.66 13.45 -21.47
C THR A 324 14.78 13.99 -20.05
N VAL A 325 14.35 13.21 -19.06
CA VAL A 325 14.33 13.57 -17.65
C VAL A 325 15.50 12.87 -16.96
N SER A 326 16.24 13.66 -16.17
CA SER A 326 17.26 13.18 -15.28
C SER A 326 16.88 13.37 -13.82
N VAL A 327 17.09 12.33 -13.01
CA VAL A 327 16.78 12.32 -11.58
C VAL A 327 18.00 11.86 -10.80
N ASN A 328 18.66 12.80 -10.13
CA ASN A 328 19.92 12.53 -9.44
C ASN A 328 19.77 11.48 -8.33
N ALA A 329 18.67 11.54 -7.58
CA ALA A 329 18.37 10.63 -6.48
C ALA A 329 18.16 9.16 -6.93
N PHE A 330 17.96 8.93 -8.24
CA PHE A 330 17.86 7.60 -8.86
C PHE A 330 19.19 7.13 -9.47
N GLY A 331 20.31 7.55 -8.88
CA GLY A 331 21.64 7.18 -9.34
C GLY A 331 22.01 7.84 -10.68
N GLY A 332 21.49 9.06 -10.91
CA GLY A 332 21.69 9.77 -12.16
C GLY A 332 20.90 9.19 -13.33
N LEU A 333 19.71 8.63 -13.09
CA LEU A 333 18.78 8.18 -14.13
C LEU A 333 18.70 9.23 -15.25
N SER A 334 18.71 8.79 -16.51
CA SER A 334 18.36 9.59 -17.68
C SER A 334 17.47 8.75 -18.60
N HIS A 335 16.23 9.18 -18.79
CA HIS A 335 15.24 8.45 -19.59
C HIS A 335 14.27 9.41 -20.27
N THR A 336 13.68 9.01 -21.40
CA THR A 336 12.65 9.82 -22.07
C THR A 336 11.30 9.58 -21.41
N PHE A 337 10.71 10.63 -20.84
CA PHE A 337 9.38 10.58 -20.26
C PHE A 337 8.37 11.22 -21.21
N ASN A 338 7.16 10.67 -21.22
CA ASN A 338 5.99 11.36 -21.74
C ASN A 338 5.65 12.50 -20.78
N TRP A 339 5.50 13.70 -21.32
CA TRP A 339 5.18 14.89 -20.56
C TRP A 339 3.76 15.32 -20.87
N ALA A 340 2.94 15.52 -19.84
CA ALA A 340 1.59 16.02 -19.98
C ALA A 340 1.26 16.99 -18.85
N PHE A 341 0.54 18.05 -19.19
CA PHE A 341 0.09 19.04 -18.22
C PHE A 341 -1.24 19.64 -18.64
N ASN A 342 -2.02 20.06 -17.65
CA ASN A 342 -3.24 20.80 -17.87
C ASN A 342 -3.41 21.78 -16.70
N THR A 343 -3.41 23.08 -16.97
CA THR A 343 -3.71 24.11 -15.97
C THR A 343 -5.18 24.53 -15.98
N THR A 344 -5.96 24.04 -16.95
CA THR A 344 -7.40 24.31 -17.00
C THR A 344 -8.10 23.47 -15.94
N GLY A 345 -9.12 24.03 -15.27
CA GLY A 345 -9.88 23.31 -14.23
C GLY A 345 -10.76 22.16 -14.76
N GLY A 346 -10.85 21.98 -16.08
CA GLY A 346 -11.64 20.94 -16.74
C GLY A 346 -10.78 20.03 -17.60
N ALA A 347 -11.36 18.90 -18.04
CA ALA A 347 -10.71 18.05 -19.03
C ALA A 347 -10.61 18.77 -20.38
N VAL A 348 -9.54 18.49 -21.14
CA VAL A 348 -9.32 19.06 -22.48
C VAL A 348 -9.43 17.95 -23.50
N ASN A 349 -10.45 18.01 -24.35
CA ASN A 349 -10.65 17.12 -25.49
C ASN A 349 -10.85 17.96 -26.76
N GLU A 350 -9.75 18.23 -27.47
CA GLU A 350 -9.73 19.15 -28.61
C GLU A 350 -8.97 18.56 -29.80
N VAL A 351 -9.55 18.72 -31.00
CA VAL A 351 -8.95 18.26 -32.26
C VAL A 351 -8.70 19.47 -33.16
N PHE A 352 -7.45 19.64 -33.60
CA PHE A 352 -7.00 20.73 -34.48
C PHE A 352 -6.64 20.26 -35.90
N GLY A 353 -6.65 18.94 -36.13
CA GLY A 353 -6.23 18.29 -37.37
C GLY A 353 -5.89 16.82 -37.13
N ASN A 354 -5.52 16.10 -38.19
CA ASN A 354 -5.10 14.69 -38.10
C ASN A 354 -3.57 14.61 -38.22
N PRO A 355 -2.78 14.22 -37.18
CA PRO A 355 -3.16 13.67 -35.87
C PRO A 355 -3.07 14.69 -34.70
N THR A 356 -3.19 15.99 -34.94
CA THR A 356 -3.08 17.03 -33.89
C THR A 356 -4.33 17.11 -33.00
N PHE A 357 -4.31 16.39 -31.87
CA PHE A 357 -5.36 16.43 -30.83
C PHE A 357 -4.76 16.43 -29.41
N LEU A 358 -5.52 16.97 -28.46
CA LEU A 358 -5.27 16.89 -27.02
C LEU A 358 -6.45 16.18 -26.35
N ASP A 359 -6.13 15.16 -25.58
CA ASP A 359 -7.06 14.43 -24.71
C ASP A 359 -6.36 14.29 -23.35
N LEU A 360 -6.78 15.11 -22.40
CA LEU A 360 -6.13 15.29 -21.11
C LEU A 360 -7.19 15.36 -20.01
N PRO A 361 -6.96 14.71 -18.85
CA PRO A 361 -7.88 14.79 -17.71
C PRO A 361 -7.95 16.23 -17.15
N ALA A 362 -8.87 16.45 -16.22
CA ALA A 362 -8.99 17.76 -15.56
C ALA A 362 -7.70 18.15 -14.82
N GLY A 363 -7.33 19.42 -14.93
CA GLY A 363 -6.22 20.02 -14.19
C GLY A 363 -6.62 20.58 -12.82
N PRO A 364 -5.67 21.17 -12.07
CA PRO A 364 -4.27 21.39 -12.45
C PRO A 364 -3.37 20.16 -12.24
N PHE A 365 -2.57 19.80 -13.24
CA PHE A 365 -1.46 18.84 -13.06
C PHE A 365 -0.28 19.11 -14.03
N ASN A 366 0.91 18.66 -13.64
CA ASN A 366 2.09 18.54 -14.49
C ASN A 366 2.75 17.19 -14.19
N LYS A 367 2.72 16.26 -15.15
CA LYS A 367 3.13 14.87 -14.98
C LYS A 367 4.21 14.50 -15.99
N LEU A 368 5.25 13.83 -15.50
CA LEU A 368 6.25 13.15 -16.31
C LEU A 368 6.08 11.65 -16.10
N ASP A 369 5.72 10.91 -17.14
CA ASP A 369 5.48 9.46 -17.10
C ASP A 369 6.56 8.70 -17.87
N SER A 370 7.23 7.74 -17.21
CA SER A 370 8.29 6.93 -17.84
C SER A 370 7.77 6.04 -18.97
N GLY A 371 6.45 5.96 -19.15
CA GLY A 371 5.81 5.12 -20.14
C GLY A 371 5.42 3.74 -19.60
N PRO A 372 4.72 2.93 -20.41
CA PRO A 372 4.14 1.66 -19.96
C PRO A 372 5.18 0.57 -19.68
N THR A 373 6.38 0.68 -20.25
CA THR A 373 7.47 -0.26 -20.05
C THR A 373 8.23 0.09 -18.78
N PRO A 374 8.35 -0.83 -17.80
CA PRO A 374 9.15 -0.58 -16.61
C PRO A 374 10.61 -0.25 -16.92
N ILE A 375 11.17 0.74 -16.23
CA ILE A 375 12.57 1.16 -16.30
C ILE A 375 13.28 0.86 -14.99
N ALA A 376 14.60 0.73 -15.03
CA ALA A 376 15.42 0.54 -13.82
C ALA A 376 15.83 1.88 -13.20
N ILE A 377 15.75 1.99 -11.89
CA ILE A 377 16.28 3.09 -11.08
C ILE A 377 17.22 2.52 -10.02
N ASN A 378 18.20 3.32 -9.58
CA ASN A 378 19.18 2.91 -8.59
C ASN A 378 19.11 3.84 -7.38
N ILE A 379 18.84 3.30 -6.20
CA ILE A 379 18.70 4.07 -4.96
C ILE A 379 19.89 3.73 -4.05
N PRO A 380 20.78 4.70 -3.74
CA PRO A 380 21.89 4.47 -2.82
C PRO A 380 21.39 4.41 -1.37
N ILE A 381 21.60 3.30 -0.67
CA ILE A 381 21.22 3.12 0.74
C ILE A 381 22.50 2.92 1.56
N GLY A 382 22.93 3.94 2.30
CA GLY A 382 24.21 3.90 3.02
C GLY A 382 25.38 3.58 2.09
N SER A 383 26.05 2.44 2.31
CA SER A 383 27.24 2.01 1.55
C SER A 383 26.94 1.14 0.32
N TYR A 384 25.67 0.86 0.00
CA TYR A 384 25.29 0.03 -1.14
C TYR A 384 24.21 0.70 -2.01
N THR A 385 23.93 0.12 -3.18
CA THR A 385 22.90 0.62 -4.10
C THR A 385 21.89 -0.49 -4.37
N GLN A 386 20.60 -0.16 -4.25
CA GLN A 386 19.49 -1.06 -4.59
C GLN A 386 18.92 -0.67 -5.94
N SER A 387 18.81 -1.64 -6.85
CA SER A 387 18.11 -1.45 -8.12
C SER A 387 16.64 -1.83 -8.00
N LEU A 388 15.75 -0.99 -8.53
CA LEU A 388 14.31 -1.25 -8.63
C LEU A 388 13.91 -1.10 -10.09
N THR A 389 13.01 -1.94 -10.58
CA THR A 389 12.38 -1.75 -11.89
C THR A 389 10.92 -1.36 -11.69
N GLY A 390 10.38 -0.46 -12.51
CA GLY A 390 8.98 -0.03 -12.42
C GLY A 390 8.62 1.02 -13.45
N ARG A 391 7.32 1.31 -13.60
CA ARG A 391 6.84 2.54 -14.24
C ARG A 391 6.76 3.63 -13.18
N PHE A 392 7.24 4.82 -13.50
CA PHE A 392 7.31 5.95 -12.58
C PHE A 392 6.65 7.18 -13.18
N ILE A 393 5.73 7.79 -12.43
CA ILE A 393 5.07 9.04 -12.79
C ILE A 393 5.47 10.10 -11.76
N LEU A 394 6.19 11.13 -12.20
CA LEU A 394 6.67 12.21 -11.35
C LEU A 394 5.72 13.40 -11.41
N ALA A 395 5.48 14.00 -10.25
CA ALA A 395 4.80 15.28 -10.10
C ALA A 395 5.68 16.22 -9.24
N LEU A 396 5.87 17.44 -9.74
CA LEU A 396 6.70 18.46 -9.11
C LEU A 396 5.87 19.21 -8.06
N VAL A 397 6.39 19.32 -6.83
CA VAL A 397 5.70 20.01 -5.74
C VAL A 397 6.52 21.20 -5.27
N ASP A 398 6.05 22.38 -5.65
CA ASP A 398 6.66 23.64 -5.22
C ASP A 398 6.38 23.87 -3.73
N GLY A 399 7.44 23.91 -2.93
CA GLY A 399 7.40 23.99 -1.47
C GLY A 399 8.73 24.55 -0.95
N SER A 400 8.83 24.74 0.36
CA SER A 400 10.08 25.18 1.00
C SER A 400 10.54 24.13 2.02
N PRO A 401 11.48 23.23 1.66
CA PRO A 401 12.10 23.06 0.33
C PRO A 401 11.17 22.37 -0.70
N SER A 402 11.45 22.55 -1.99
CA SER A 402 10.73 21.87 -3.06
C SER A 402 11.03 20.37 -3.05
N TYR A 403 10.07 19.56 -3.46
CA TYR A 403 10.24 18.10 -3.53
C TYR A 403 9.46 17.51 -4.71
N VAL A 404 9.74 16.24 -5.03
CA VAL A 404 9.05 15.52 -6.12
C VAL A 404 8.30 14.35 -5.53
N THR A 405 7.06 14.15 -5.97
CA THR A 405 6.31 12.94 -5.68
C THR A 405 6.39 12.00 -6.86
N VAL A 406 6.42 10.70 -6.59
CA VAL A 406 6.51 9.66 -7.61
C VAL A 406 5.46 8.61 -7.33
N ALA A 407 4.50 8.44 -8.23
CA ALA A 407 3.65 7.26 -8.24
C ALA A 407 4.38 6.14 -9.01
N ALA A 408 4.31 4.91 -8.50
CA ALA A 408 4.97 3.78 -9.12
C ALA A 408 4.06 2.55 -9.24
N SER A 409 4.21 1.83 -10.34
CA SER A 409 3.51 0.58 -10.64
C SER A 409 4.44 -0.45 -11.26
N SER A 410 4.08 -1.73 -11.16
CA SER A 410 4.90 -2.85 -11.64
C SER A 410 6.29 -2.88 -11.00
N VAL A 411 6.40 -2.40 -9.76
CA VAL A 411 7.65 -2.30 -9.02
C VAL A 411 8.16 -3.70 -8.72
N SER A 412 9.41 -3.97 -9.08
CA SER A 412 10.10 -5.21 -8.71
C SER A 412 11.52 -4.89 -8.23
N ALA A 413 12.01 -5.66 -7.28
CA ALA A 413 13.35 -5.50 -6.73
C ALA A 413 13.89 -6.85 -6.27
N THR A 414 15.21 -7.03 -6.37
CA THR A 414 15.91 -8.13 -5.70
C THR A 414 16.88 -7.53 -4.72
N ILE A 415 16.64 -7.77 -3.43
CA ILE A 415 17.56 -7.39 -2.36
C ILE A 415 18.51 -8.56 -2.15
N GLY A 416 19.82 -8.32 -2.19
CA GLY A 416 20.84 -9.34 -1.96
C GLY A 416 21.49 -9.21 -0.59
N ALA A 417 21.66 -10.33 0.10
CA ALA A 417 22.42 -10.43 1.34
C ALA A 417 23.32 -11.67 1.32
N GLY A 418 24.57 -11.48 0.92
CA GLY A 418 25.50 -12.59 0.71
C GLY A 418 25.03 -13.46 -0.46
N ALA A 419 24.88 -14.77 -0.22
CA ALA A 419 24.34 -15.70 -1.21
C ALA A 419 22.81 -15.80 -1.21
N VAL A 420 22.12 -15.12 -0.28
CA VAL A 420 20.65 -15.11 -0.23
C VAL A 420 20.10 -13.90 -0.99
N GLY A 421 19.10 -14.13 -1.84
CA GLY A 421 18.33 -13.07 -2.50
C GLY A 421 16.88 -13.07 -2.03
N LEU A 422 16.31 -11.88 -1.82
CA LEU A 422 14.88 -11.68 -1.64
C LEU A 422 14.34 -10.89 -2.84
N THR A 423 13.61 -11.57 -3.71
CA THR A 423 12.95 -10.94 -4.86
C THR A 423 11.50 -10.63 -4.51
N VAL A 424 11.08 -9.40 -4.78
CA VAL A 424 9.68 -8.94 -4.67
C VAL A 424 9.20 -8.42 -6.01
N SER A 425 7.93 -8.64 -6.35
CA SER A 425 7.38 -8.21 -7.64
C SER A 425 5.92 -7.77 -7.57
N GLY A 426 5.46 -7.18 -8.68
CA GLY A 426 4.08 -6.67 -8.85
C GLY A 426 3.74 -5.54 -7.88
N GLY A 427 4.73 -4.73 -7.53
CA GLY A 427 4.60 -3.66 -6.55
C GLY A 427 3.85 -2.44 -7.07
N SER A 428 3.04 -1.82 -6.23
CA SER A 428 2.45 -0.50 -6.48
C SER A 428 2.53 0.35 -5.23
N GLY A 429 2.84 1.63 -5.40
CA GLY A 429 2.93 2.57 -4.30
C GLY A 429 3.53 3.90 -4.72
N ALA A 430 4.25 4.56 -3.81
CA ALA A 430 4.76 5.90 -4.05
C ALA A 430 6.11 6.17 -3.40
N MET A 431 6.79 7.20 -3.89
CA MET A 431 7.98 7.81 -3.31
C MET A 431 7.84 9.32 -3.21
N VAL A 432 8.63 9.90 -2.32
CA VAL A 432 8.97 11.32 -2.28
C VAL A 432 10.48 11.46 -2.47
N ILE A 433 10.89 12.47 -3.22
CA ILE A 433 12.29 12.80 -3.47
C ILE A 433 12.55 14.21 -2.95
N TYR A 434 13.46 14.31 -1.99
CA TYR A 434 14.04 15.54 -1.48
C TYR A 434 15.47 15.71 -2.03
N SER A 435 16.06 16.88 -1.82
CA SER A 435 17.48 17.09 -2.09
C SER A 435 18.40 16.19 -1.25
N SER A 436 17.92 15.72 -0.08
CA SER A 436 18.65 14.81 0.81
C SER A 436 18.52 13.33 0.44
N GLY A 437 17.53 12.94 -0.38
CA GLY A 437 17.31 11.54 -0.77
C GLY A 437 15.86 11.22 -1.13
N VAL A 438 15.56 9.93 -1.16
CA VAL A 438 14.28 9.30 -1.50
C VAL A 438 13.71 8.61 -0.25
N ALA A 439 12.39 8.71 -0.08
CA ALA A 439 11.65 7.84 0.81
C ALA A 439 10.41 7.29 0.09
N GLY A 440 10.06 6.03 0.29
CA GLY A 440 8.97 5.39 -0.43
C GLY A 440 8.49 4.09 0.15
N GLU A 441 7.29 3.71 -0.27
CA GLU A 441 6.60 2.51 0.17
C GLU A 441 5.81 1.92 -1.01
N PHE A 442 5.96 0.61 -1.22
CA PHE A 442 5.29 -0.13 -2.29
C PHE A 442 4.69 -1.42 -1.74
N LYS A 443 3.38 -1.59 -1.86
CA LYS A 443 2.73 -2.89 -1.60
C LYS A 443 3.14 -3.86 -2.71
N VAL A 444 3.66 -5.03 -2.35
CA VAL A 444 4.10 -6.07 -3.30
C VAL A 444 3.13 -7.25 -3.28
N THR A 445 3.00 -7.94 -4.42
CA THR A 445 2.05 -9.06 -4.57
C THR A 445 2.70 -10.42 -4.40
N SER A 446 4.02 -10.52 -4.62
CA SER A 446 4.78 -11.74 -4.39
C SER A 446 6.15 -11.45 -3.80
N ALA A 447 6.67 -12.43 -3.08
CA ALA A 447 8.05 -12.47 -2.61
C ALA A 447 8.58 -13.90 -2.76
N SER A 448 9.87 -14.04 -3.05
CA SER A 448 10.55 -15.33 -3.13
C SER A 448 11.98 -15.21 -2.63
N LEU A 449 12.45 -16.25 -1.92
CA LEU A 449 13.84 -16.38 -1.52
C LEU A 449 14.61 -17.20 -2.55
N SER A 450 15.86 -16.81 -2.79
CA SER A 450 16.85 -17.60 -3.53
C SER A 450 18.09 -17.78 -2.68
N GLY A 451 18.77 -18.93 -2.81
CA GLY A 451 19.99 -19.23 -2.03
C GLY A 451 19.80 -19.44 -0.52
N ALA A 452 18.55 -19.52 -0.04
CA ALA A 452 18.18 -19.76 1.37
C ALA A 452 17.99 -21.25 1.73
N GLY A 453 18.56 -22.17 0.95
CA GLY A 453 18.36 -23.61 1.11
C GLY A 453 16.92 -24.03 0.80
N VAL A 454 16.29 -24.74 1.74
CA VAL A 454 14.90 -25.24 1.63
C VAL A 454 13.85 -24.23 2.12
N LEU A 455 14.27 -23.06 2.60
CA LEU A 455 13.37 -22.06 3.15
C LEU A 455 12.58 -21.36 2.04
N ALA A 456 11.27 -21.23 2.25
CA ALA A 456 10.37 -20.49 1.37
C ALA A 456 9.68 -19.37 2.13
N ILE A 457 9.37 -18.29 1.43
CA ILE A 457 8.57 -17.17 1.93
C ILE A 457 7.29 -17.05 1.11
N THR A 458 6.15 -16.89 1.77
CA THR A 458 4.88 -16.59 1.12
C THR A 458 4.42 -15.20 1.55
N ALA A 459 4.18 -14.32 0.58
CA ALA A 459 3.73 -12.95 0.81
C ALA A 459 2.21 -12.89 0.90
N GLN A 460 1.68 -12.31 1.99
CA GLN A 460 0.25 -12.01 2.07
C GLN A 460 -0.02 -10.50 2.00
N ASN A 461 0.80 -9.66 2.65
CA ASN A 461 0.67 -8.19 2.63
C ASN A 461 2.03 -7.49 2.80
N LEU A 462 3.04 -7.93 2.06
CA LEU A 462 4.38 -7.33 2.15
C LEU A 462 4.42 -5.95 1.48
N LYS A 463 5.28 -5.09 2.03
CA LYS A 463 5.63 -3.77 1.52
C LYS A 463 7.13 -3.66 1.36
N LEU A 464 7.61 -3.20 0.20
CA LEU A 464 8.97 -2.72 0.04
C LEU A 464 9.02 -1.28 0.55
N ARG A 465 9.87 -1.01 1.54
CA ARG A 465 10.02 0.31 2.17
C ARG A 465 11.45 0.78 2.03
N VAL A 466 11.63 2.02 1.62
CA VAL A 466 12.94 2.62 1.37
C VAL A 466 12.99 4.03 1.97
N ASN A 467 14.08 4.38 2.65
CA ASN A 467 14.41 5.73 3.05
C ASN A 467 15.93 5.90 3.08
N ASN A 468 16.47 6.81 2.27
CA ASN A 468 17.88 7.21 2.30
C ASN A 468 18.05 8.72 2.45
N THR A 469 17.02 9.42 2.93
CA THR A 469 17.07 10.87 3.16
C THR A 469 18.01 11.28 4.28
N GLY A 470 18.49 10.33 5.09
CA GLY A 470 19.33 10.58 6.26
C GLY A 470 18.59 11.19 7.44
N GLY A 471 17.27 11.34 7.37
CA GLY A 471 16.44 11.94 8.42
C GLY A 471 15.02 11.40 8.47
N ASP A 472 14.20 12.02 9.32
CA ASP A 472 12.78 11.71 9.43
C ASP A 472 12.01 12.24 8.21
N VAL A 473 11.04 11.45 7.74
CA VAL A 473 10.11 11.82 6.65
C VAL A 473 8.69 11.69 7.17
N GLY A 474 7.87 12.73 6.99
CA GLY A 474 6.49 12.76 7.50
C GLY A 474 6.42 12.83 9.03
N ALA A 475 7.39 13.48 9.69
CA ALA A 475 7.34 13.74 11.12
C ALA A 475 6.13 14.65 11.46
N GLY A 476 5.32 14.25 12.44
CA GLY A 476 4.07 14.92 12.79
C GLY A 476 2.89 14.61 11.86
N THR A 477 3.09 14.59 10.54
CA THR A 477 2.05 14.23 9.56
C THR A 477 2.66 13.46 8.38
N PRO A 478 2.13 12.28 8.01
CA PRO A 478 2.61 11.52 6.86
C PRO A 478 2.54 12.32 5.56
N VAL A 479 3.49 12.08 4.66
CA VAL A 479 3.45 12.66 3.32
C VAL A 479 2.52 11.82 2.46
N VAL A 480 1.40 12.38 2.04
CA VAL A 480 0.37 11.67 1.25
C VAL A 480 0.64 11.89 -0.24
N VAL A 481 0.88 10.80 -0.97
CA VAL A 481 1.14 10.83 -2.41
C VAL A 481 0.00 10.15 -3.18
N PRO A 482 -0.68 10.88 -4.08
CA PRO A 482 -1.65 10.29 -4.99
C PRO A 482 -0.99 9.38 -6.03
N VAL A 483 -1.54 8.18 -6.23
CA VAL A 483 -1.07 7.23 -7.26
C VAL A 483 -2.04 7.09 -8.44
N ASN A 484 -3.29 7.48 -8.24
CA ASN A 484 -4.33 7.58 -9.26
C ASN A 484 -5.40 8.60 -8.83
N ASP A 485 -6.52 8.68 -9.55
CA ASP A 485 -7.59 9.65 -9.27
C ASP A 485 -8.51 9.24 -8.09
N ASN A 486 -8.33 8.05 -7.53
CA ASN A 486 -9.06 7.56 -6.37
C ASN A 486 -8.26 7.85 -5.09
N PRO A 487 -8.71 8.76 -4.22
CA PRO A 487 -7.98 9.11 -3.00
C PRO A 487 -7.77 7.94 -2.02
N ALA A 488 -8.59 6.89 -2.11
CA ALA A 488 -8.43 5.68 -1.30
C ALA A 488 -7.14 4.90 -1.61
N ASP A 489 -6.57 5.11 -2.79
CA ASP A 489 -5.33 4.46 -3.22
C ASP A 489 -4.08 5.30 -2.87
N ASN A 490 -4.26 6.48 -2.27
CA ASN A 490 -3.16 7.34 -1.85
C ASN A 490 -2.22 6.62 -0.87
N VAL A 491 -0.92 6.83 -1.05
CA VAL A 491 0.10 6.22 -0.19
C VAL A 491 0.57 7.24 0.85
N SER A 492 0.49 6.86 2.12
CA SER A 492 1.00 7.67 3.23
C SER A 492 2.43 7.24 3.57
N ILE A 493 3.40 8.11 3.33
CA ILE A 493 4.82 7.86 3.55
C ILE A 493 5.24 8.46 4.89
N GLN A 494 5.74 7.61 5.80
CA GLN A 494 6.25 8.05 7.10
C GLN A 494 7.40 7.17 7.58
N PHE A 495 8.50 7.81 7.99
CA PHE A 495 9.71 7.23 8.55
C PHE A 495 10.18 8.12 9.70
N VAL A 496 9.98 7.69 10.95
CA VAL A 496 10.23 8.53 12.14
C VAL A 496 11.10 7.78 13.14
N GLY A 497 12.23 8.39 13.50
CA GLY A 497 13.24 7.83 14.39
C GLY A 497 14.49 7.37 13.65
N SER A 498 15.63 7.41 14.34
CA SER A 498 16.96 7.15 13.77
C SER A 498 17.13 5.78 13.12
N TYR A 499 16.35 4.78 13.57
CA TYR A 499 16.29 3.45 12.94
C TYR A 499 15.89 3.52 11.45
N PHE A 500 15.09 4.52 11.04
CA PHE A 500 14.55 4.62 9.70
C PHE A 500 15.33 5.54 8.75
N HIS A 501 16.43 6.19 9.15
CA HIS A 501 17.11 7.23 8.34
C HIS A 501 17.85 6.70 7.11
N ASN A 502 18.30 5.43 7.14
CA ASN A 502 18.95 4.72 6.03
C ASN A 502 18.39 3.30 5.94
N PHE A 503 17.10 3.22 5.65
CA PHE A 503 16.29 2.02 5.80
C PHE A 503 15.93 1.42 4.44
N LEU A 504 16.12 0.12 4.30
CA LEU A 504 15.60 -0.66 3.20
C LEU A 504 15.11 -2.00 3.76
N ALA A 505 13.81 -2.21 3.68
CA ALA A 505 13.21 -3.44 4.18
C ALA A 505 12.06 -3.92 3.31
N VAL A 506 11.80 -5.22 3.39
CA VAL A 506 10.50 -5.79 3.03
C VAL A 506 9.78 -6.09 4.33
N SER A 507 8.63 -5.44 4.56
CA SER A 507 7.89 -5.53 5.81
C SER A 507 6.41 -5.82 5.63
N GLY A 508 5.82 -6.63 6.51
CA GLY A 508 4.39 -6.94 6.51
C GLY A 508 4.14 -8.39 6.92
N THR A 509 2.90 -8.85 6.75
CA THR A 509 2.54 -10.25 7.07
C THR A 509 3.18 -11.22 6.06
N ALA A 510 3.95 -12.17 6.56
CA ALA A 510 4.54 -13.24 5.77
C ALA A 510 4.54 -14.57 6.51
N GLU A 511 4.71 -15.65 5.74
CA GLU A 511 4.94 -16.99 6.25
C GLU A 511 6.32 -17.48 5.80
N ILE A 512 7.11 -18.02 6.72
CA ILE A 512 8.39 -18.67 6.44
C ILE A 512 8.23 -20.17 6.73
N SER A 513 8.43 -20.99 5.70
CA SER A 513 8.32 -22.45 5.77
C SER A 513 9.64 -23.13 5.37
N GLY A 514 9.67 -24.46 5.44
CA GLY A 514 10.89 -25.25 5.15
C GLY A 514 11.79 -25.47 6.36
N LEU A 515 11.31 -25.17 7.57
CA LEU A 515 12.03 -25.42 8.82
C LEU A 515 11.93 -26.89 9.23
N VAL A 516 12.83 -27.32 10.14
CA VAL A 516 12.80 -28.67 10.72
C VAL A 516 11.44 -28.96 11.35
N GLY A 517 10.92 -30.17 11.15
CA GLY A 517 9.61 -30.58 11.68
C GLY A 517 8.41 -30.00 10.93
N ALA A 518 8.61 -29.46 9.72
CA ALA A 518 7.56 -28.77 8.95
C ALA A 518 6.92 -27.59 9.70
N VAL A 519 7.69 -26.93 10.58
CA VAL A 519 7.26 -25.70 11.26
C VAL A 519 7.14 -24.58 10.23
N THR A 520 6.05 -23.82 10.31
CA THR A 520 5.84 -22.60 9.54
C THR A 520 5.70 -21.44 10.51
N LEU A 521 6.50 -20.39 10.32
CA LEU A 521 6.45 -19.16 11.11
C LEU A 521 5.62 -18.12 10.36
N CYS A 522 4.53 -17.67 10.96
CA CYS A 522 3.66 -16.64 10.40
C CYS A 522 3.74 -15.39 11.27
N GLY A 523 3.74 -14.19 10.70
CA GLY A 523 3.72 -12.97 11.49
C GLY A 523 4.06 -11.72 10.69
N ASN A 524 4.21 -10.59 11.38
CA ASN A 524 4.61 -9.33 10.79
C ASN A 524 6.13 -9.22 10.76
N PHE A 525 6.73 -9.56 9.63
CA PHE A 525 8.18 -9.51 9.45
C PHE A 525 8.65 -8.14 8.99
N VAL A 526 9.87 -7.75 9.38
CA VAL A 526 10.67 -6.67 8.81
C VAL A 526 12.00 -7.30 8.41
N ILE A 527 12.21 -7.48 7.11
CA ILE A 527 13.37 -8.16 6.54
C ILE A 527 14.31 -7.12 5.96
N GLU A 528 15.49 -6.99 6.55
CA GLU A 528 16.48 -5.98 6.20
C GLU A 528 17.82 -6.63 5.88
N ARG A 529 18.53 -6.08 4.91
CA ARG A 529 19.94 -6.43 4.71
C ARG A 529 20.78 -5.91 5.89
N SER A 530 21.68 -6.74 6.41
CA SER A 530 22.61 -6.38 7.49
C SER A 530 23.99 -7.00 7.28
N GLN A 531 24.97 -6.56 8.06
CA GLN A 531 26.28 -7.19 8.18
C GLN A 531 26.45 -7.78 9.58
N VAL A 532 26.89 -9.05 9.64
CA VAL A 532 27.22 -9.75 10.87
C VAL A 532 28.63 -10.32 10.72
N GLY A 533 29.60 -9.67 11.36
CA GLY A 533 31.03 -9.92 11.10
C GLY A 533 31.37 -9.64 9.63
N PRO A 534 32.09 -10.54 8.93
CA PRO A 534 32.40 -10.38 7.49
C PRO A 534 31.22 -10.72 6.57
N ASN A 535 30.16 -11.32 7.08
CA ASN A 535 29.08 -11.86 6.26
C ASN A 535 27.94 -10.86 6.11
N THR A 536 27.43 -10.72 4.89
CA THR A 536 26.17 -10.00 4.64
C THR A 536 25.03 -11.00 4.77
N VAL A 537 24.04 -10.68 5.59
CA VAL A 537 22.91 -11.54 5.94
C VAL A 537 21.61 -10.74 5.93
N PHE A 538 20.47 -11.42 5.92
CA PHE A 538 19.21 -10.77 6.24
C PHE A 538 18.97 -10.83 7.74
N LYS A 539 18.64 -9.70 8.36
CA LYS A 539 18.05 -9.68 9.69
C LYS A 539 16.53 -9.58 9.56
N LEU A 540 15.82 -10.27 10.43
CA LEU A 540 14.36 -10.35 10.43
C LEU A 540 13.88 -9.97 11.82
N GLY A 541 13.21 -8.82 11.96
CA GLY A 541 12.37 -8.55 13.12
C GLY A 541 10.99 -9.16 12.88
N VAL A 542 10.35 -9.72 13.90
CA VAL A 542 8.97 -10.18 13.82
C VAL A 542 8.16 -9.73 15.02
N THR A 543 6.92 -9.32 14.77
CA THR A 543 5.89 -9.12 15.77
C THR A 543 4.66 -9.96 15.39
N GLU A 544 3.78 -10.26 16.34
CA GLU A 544 2.64 -11.15 16.12
C GLU A 544 3.09 -12.47 15.47
N LEU A 545 4.15 -13.07 16.01
CA LEU A 545 4.64 -14.37 15.55
C LEU A 545 3.69 -15.47 16.02
N HIS A 546 3.22 -16.26 15.05
CA HIS A 546 2.36 -17.42 15.23
C HIS A 546 3.04 -18.65 14.61
N PHE A 547 3.05 -19.77 15.34
CA PHE A 547 3.44 -21.07 14.78
C PHE A 547 2.88 -22.23 15.61
N ALA A 548 2.79 -23.40 15.00
CA ALA A 548 2.47 -24.63 15.69
C ALA A 548 3.62 -25.64 15.58
N LEU A 549 3.91 -26.31 16.69
CA LEU A 549 4.73 -27.52 16.69
C LEU A 549 3.82 -28.70 16.38
N LYS A 550 4.12 -29.40 15.28
CA LYS A 550 3.32 -30.52 14.80
C LYS A 550 4.11 -31.80 14.88
N ALA A 551 3.44 -32.88 15.28
CA ALA A 551 3.92 -34.23 15.06
C ALA A 551 3.12 -34.78 13.87
N GLY A 552 3.73 -34.82 12.69
CA GLY A 552 3.00 -35.17 11.46
C GLY A 552 1.89 -34.17 11.13
N SER A 553 0.65 -34.64 11.07
CA SER A 553 -0.54 -33.78 10.86
C SER A 553 -1.14 -33.25 12.17
N VAL A 554 -0.69 -33.77 13.32
CA VAL A 554 -1.26 -33.44 14.63
C VAL A 554 -0.62 -32.17 15.16
N ASN A 555 -1.43 -31.13 15.41
CA ASN A 555 -0.99 -29.94 16.15
C ASN A 555 -0.80 -30.33 17.61
N VAL A 556 0.44 -30.28 18.10
CA VAL A 556 0.79 -30.64 19.48
C VAL A 556 0.66 -29.42 20.40
N VAL A 557 1.18 -28.27 19.96
CA VAL A 557 1.08 -26.99 20.67
C VAL A 557 1.21 -25.84 19.66
N SER A 558 0.41 -24.79 19.83
CA SER A 558 0.50 -23.54 19.07
C SER A 558 0.94 -22.38 19.97
N PHE A 559 1.62 -21.42 19.35
CA PHE A 559 2.14 -20.22 19.97
C PHE A 559 1.76 -19.02 19.12
N ASP A 560 1.43 -17.93 19.80
CA ASP A 560 0.81 -16.75 19.21
C ASP A 560 1.34 -15.47 19.88
N HIS A 561 1.13 -14.32 19.23
CA HIS A 561 1.53 -12.99 19.70
C HIS A 561 3.03 -12.86 20.04
N GLY A 562 3.88 -13.64 19.36
CA GLY A 562 5.31 -13.65 19.65
C GLY A 562 6.07 -12.44 19.08
N ASN A 563 7.13 -12.01 19.76
CA ASN A 563 8.03 -10.95 19.29
C ASN A 563 9.46 -11.45 19.27
N GLY A 564 10.16 -11.32 18.15
CA GLY A 564 11.46 -11.96 17.97
C GLY A 564 12.38 -11.32 16.96
N ALA A 565 13.60 -11.82 16.92
CA ALA A 565 14.63 -11.42 15.98
C ALA A 565 15.39 -12.65 15.45
N PHE A 566 15.58 -12.69 14.13
CA PHE A 566 16.23 -13.78 13.42
C PHE A 566 17.27 -13.24 12.44
N ILE A 567 18.17 -14.12 12.03
CA ILE A 567 19.15 -13.92 10.96
C ILE A 567 18.96 -15.04 9.95
N LEU A 568 18.87 -14.66 8.68
CA LEU A 568 18.80 -15.54 7.54
C LEU A 568 20.08 -15.39 6.70
N SER A 569 20.73 -16.52 6.47
CA SER A 569 21.91 -16.65 5.61
C SER A 569 21.76 -17.87 4.71
N ASN A 570 22.75 -18.14 3.85
CA ASN A 570 22.74 -19.36 3.04
C ASN A 570 22.88 -20.65 3.87
N ALA A 571 23.37 -20.54 5.11
CA ALA A 571 23.47 -21.66 6.04
C ALA A 571 22.11 -22.01 6.65
N GLY A 572 21.16 -21.07 6.68
CA GLY A 572 19.83 -21.25 7.26
C GLY A 572 19.35 -20.03 8.06
N LEU A 573 18.26 -20.24 8.80
CA LEU A 573 17.64 -19.30 9.73
C LEU A 573 18.09 -19.59 11.17
N ALA A 574 18.41 -18.56 11.93
CA ALA A 574 18.70 -18.64 13.36
C ALA A 574 18.13 -17.44 14.11
N GLY A 575 17.45 -17.63 15.24
CA GLY A 575 16.89 -16.52 16.01
C GLY A 575 16.22 -16.93 17.31
N GLU A 576 15.76 -15.91 18.03
CA GLU A 576 15.02 -16.05 19.28
C GLU A 576 13.75 -15.20 19.26
N ALA A 577 12.69 -15.68 19.90
CA ALA A 577 11.44 -14.93 20.09
C ALA A 577 10.84 -15.19 21.47
N ASP A 578 10.17 -14.19 22.03
CA ASP A 578 9.35 -14.35 23.23
C ASP A 578 7.91 -14.61 22.77
N LEU A 579 7.21 -15.54 23.40
CA LEU A 579 5.93 -16.07 22.93
C LEU A 579 4.83 -16.04 24.00
N SER A 580 3.59 -16.12 23.54
CA SER A 580 2.42 -16.54 24.33
C SER A 580 1.78 -17.77 23.69
N PHE A 581 0.79 -18.40 24.33
CA PHE A 581 0.11 -19.60 23.82
C PHE A 581 -1.40 -19.34 23.67
N GLU A 582 -2.03 -20.00 22.70
CA GLU A 582 -3.48 -19.97 22.49
C GLU A 582 -4.03 -21.41 22.48
N THR A 583 -4.46 -21.89 23.64
CA THR A 583 -5.15 -23.19 23.88
C THR A 583 -4.39 -24.49 23.53
N GLY A 584 -4.78 -25.58 24.20
CA GLY A 584 -4.29 -26.95 24.01
C GLY A 584 -4.99 -27.89 25.01
N ILE A 585 -4.77 -29.20 24.90
CA ILE A 585 -5.27 -30.20 25.88
C ILE A 585 -4.63 -29.98 27.29
N VAL A 586 -3.59 -29.14 27.35
CA VAL A 586 -2.78 -28.83 28.53
C VAL A 586 -2.47 -27.33 28.56
N GLY A 587 -2.80 -26.61 29.65
CA GLY A 587 -2.51 -25.17 29.80
C GLY A 587 -1.12 -24.91 30.39
N LEU A 588 -0.35 -23.96 29.85
CA LEU A 588 1.02 -23.65 30.30
C LEU A 588 1.22 -22.13 30.43
N SER A 589 1.46 -21.53 31.60
CA SER A 589 1.72 -20.07 31.72
C SER A 589 3.11 -19.73 32.20
N GLY A 590 3.83 -18.79 31.61
CA GLY A 590 5.15 -18.37 32.11
C GLY A 590 5.94 -17.59 31.06
N THR A 591 7.26 -17.46 31.23
CA THR A 591 8.11 -16.97 30.14
C THR A 591 8.35 -18.09 29.13
N ILE A 592 8.01 -17.82 27.87
CA ILE A 592 8.15 -18.77 26.78
C ILE A 592 9.13 -18.18 25.77
N GLY A 593 10.26 -18.84 25.58
CA GLY A 593 11.29 -18.44 24.64
C GLY A 593 11.44 -19.46 23.51
N LEU A 594 11.26 -19.02 22.27
CA LEU A 594 11.69 -19.75 21.08
C LEU A 594 13.19 -19.58 20.90
N LYS A 595 13.90 -20.68 20.67
CA LYS A 595 15.23 -20.73 20.08
C LYS A 595 15.15 -21.57 18.82
N LEU A 596 15.59 -20.99 17.72
CA LEU A 596 15.62 -21.66 16.42
C LEU A 596 17.02 -21.51 15.85
N ASN A 597 17.62 -22.62 15.44
CA ASN A 597 18.88 -22.59 14.72
C ASN A 597 18.90 -23.73 13.70
N THR A 598 18.91 -23.39 12.42
CA THR A 598 19.01 -24.34 11.31
C THR A 598 20.36 -24.28 10.60
N THR A 599 21.27 -23.43 11.07
CA THR A 599 22.55 -23.15 10.41
C THR A 599 23.62 -24.20 10.65
N ASN A 600 23.39 -25.14 11.57
CA ASN A 600 24.39 -26.11 12.07
C ASN A 600 25.64 -25.47 12.71
N ALA A 601 25.68 -24.15 12.90
CA ALA A 601 26.77 -23.42 13.52
C ALA A 601 26.26 -22.60 14.72
N ALA A 602 27.13 -22.29 15.67
CA ALA A 602 26.76 -21.39 16.76
C ALA A 602 26.56 -19.96 16.24
N VAL A 603 25.54 -19.26 16.74
CA VAL A 603 25.22 -17.88 16.33
C VAL A 603 25.27 -16.98 17.58
N ASN A 604 26.29 -16.13 17.64
CA ASN A 604 26.53 -15.18 18.73
C ASN A 604 26.65 -13.77 18.15
N THR A 605 25.55 -13.02 18.16
CA THR A 605 25.46 -11.70 17.51
C THR A 605 24.28 -10.90 18.04
N SER A 606 24.06 -9.69 17.55
CA SER A 606 22.90 -8.87 17.90
C SER A 606 22.12 -8.45 16.66
N VAL A 607 20.80 -8.36 16.82
CA VAL A 607 19.88 -7.94 15.78
C VAL A 607 19.10 -6.73 16.28
N THR A 608 19.29 -5.60 15.60
CA THR A 608 18.51 -4.38 15.86
C THR A 608 17.24 -4.38 15.02
N THR A 609 16.10 -4.37 15.70
CA THR A 609 14.74 -4.24 15.17
C THR A 609 14.15 -2.89 15.59
N ALA A 610 12.96 -2.56 15.09
CA ALA A 610 12.22 -1.37 15.54
C ALA A 610 11.92 -1.38 17.06
N GLY A 611 11.78 -2.56 17.67
CA GLY A 611 11.57 -2.73 19.11
C GLY A 611 12.85 -2.68 19.97
N GLY A 612 14.01 -2.49 19.34
CA GLY A 612 15.32 -2.47 20.00
C GLY A 612 16.26 -3.58 19.53
N THR A 613 17.41 -3.67 20.20
CA THR A 613 18.46 -4.65 19.87
C THR A 613 18.31 -5.90 20.73
N ARG A 614 18.22 -7.07 20.08
CA ARG A 614 18.18 -8.39 20.72
C ARG A 614 19.51 -9.12 20.50
N SER A 615 20.11 -9.64 21.57
CA SER A 615 21.29 -10.50 21.48
C SER A 615 20.87 -11.94 21.22
N LEU A 616 21.43 -12.57 20.19
CA LEU A 616 21.25 -13.97 19.86
C LEU A 616 22.46 -14.76 20.36
N ASN A 617 22.22 -15.74 21.24
CA ASN A 617 23.24 -16.64 21.77
C ASN A 617 22.75 -18.09 21.59
N LEU A 618 22.97 -18.63 20.39
CA LEU A 618 22.44 -19.92 19.96
C LEU A 618 23.58 -20.92 19.80
N THR A 619 23.43 -22.09 20.41
CA THR A 619 24.37 -23.22 20.24
C THR A 619 24.28 -23.79 18.83
N ALA A 620 25.36 -24.44 18.38
CA ALA A 620 25.40 -25.12 17.10
C ALA A 620 24.38 -26.28 17.06
N GLY A 621 23.66 -26.41 15.94
CA GLY A 621 22.74 -27.50 15.71
C GLY A 621 21.68 -27.17 14.67
N ASN A 622 20.78 -28.13 14.43
CA ASN A 622 19.59 -27.98 13.61
C ASN A 622 18.34 -28.31 14.43
N TYR A 623 17.71 -27.30 15.01
CA TYR A 623 16.61 -27.47 15.95
C TYR A 623 15.62 -26.30 15.97
N VAL A 624 14.40 -26.64 16.40
CA VAL A 624 13.40 -25.71 16.91
C VAL A 624 13.14 -26.11 18.35
N GLU A 625 13.41 -25.21 19.28
CA GLU A 625 13.32 -25.43 20.72
C GLU A 625 12.47 -24.32 21.36
N VAL A 626 11.45 -24.70 22.11
CA VAL A 626 10.68 -23.78 22.94
C VAL A 626 10.98 -24.07 24.40
N ARG A 627 11.53 -23.07 25.09
CA ARG A 627 11.77 -23.12 26.53
C ARG A 627 10.57 -22.53 27.24
N VAL A 628 9.97 -23.31 28.12
CA VAL A 628 8.87 -22.90 28.97
C VAL A 628 9.39 -22.83 30.40
N ASN A 629 9.37 -21.64 30.96
CA ASN A 629 9.61 -21.41 32.39
C ASN A 629 8.31 -20.90 32.99
N GLY A 630 7.48 -21.84 33.44
CA GLY A 630 6.08 -21.58 33.68
C GLY A 630 5.35 -22.63 34.51
N HIS A 631 4.03 -22.55 34.55
CA HIS A 631 3.14 -23.37 35.34
C HIS A 631 2.27 -24.26 34.45
N LEU A 632 2.08 -25.52 34.83
CA LEU A 632 1.17 -26.46 34.20
C LEU A 632 -0.17 -26.31 34.88
N HIS A 633 -1.17 -25.88 34.13
CA HIS A 633 -2.51 -25.70 34.63
C HIS A 633 -3.32 -26.97 34.39
N VAL A 634 -3.71 -27.61 35.50
CA VAL A 634 -4.67 -28.71 35.52
C VAL A 634 -5.81 -28.29 36.45
N GLY A 635 -6.91 -27.79 35.88
CA GLY A 635 -7.97 -27.16 36.66
C GLY A 635 -7.49 -25.87 37.36
N SER A 636 -7.70 -25.76 38.67
CA SER A 636 -7.29 -24.60 39.49
C SER A 636 -5.85 -24.72 40.05
N PHE A 637 -5.11 -25.76 39.67
CA PHE A 637 -3.78 -26.05 40.17
C PHE A 637 -2.71 -25.67 39.14
N ALA A 638 -1.71 -24.90 39.58
CA ALA A 638 -0.63 -24.39 38.75
C ALA A 638 0.72 -24.99 39.22
N LEU A 639 1.21 -26.02 38.54
CA LEU A 639 2.49 -26.67 38.87
C LEU A 639 3.66 -25.92 38.23
N PRO A 640 4.57 -25.29 38.98
CA PRO A 640 5.78 -24.73 38.38
C PRO A 640 6.62 -25.85 37.77
N PHE A 641 7.03 -25.69 36.52
CA PHE A 641 7.93 -26.60 35.84
C PHE A 641 8.82 -25.83 34.84
N ASN A 642 10.01 -26.38 34.61
CA ASN A 642 10.88 -25.93 33.53
C ASN A 642 11.00 -27.05 32.49
N LEU A 643 10.48 -26.79 31.29
CA LEU A 643 10.47 -27.77 30.21
C LEU A 643 10.99 -27.18 28.90
N ILE A 644 11.53 -28.08 28.09
CA ILE A 644 11.96 -27.85 26.72
C ILE A 644 11.03 -28.65 25.82
N VAL A 645 10.34 -27.97 24.91
CA VAL A 645 9.60 -28.60 23.83
C VAL A 645 10.44 -28.52 22.58
N LYS A 646 10.80 -29.66 21.99
CA LYS A 646 11.64 -29.70 20.78
C LYS A 646 11.09 -30.65 19.75
N VAL A 647 11.38 -30.35 18.49
CA VAL A 647 11.15 -31.30 17.39
C VAL A 647 12.35 -32.25 17.32
N SER A 648 12.11 -33.56 17.37
CA SER A 648 13.12 -34.61 17.15
C SER A 648 12.62 -35.60 16.10
N GLY A 649 13.20 -35.54 14.90
CA GLY A 649 12.71 -36.30 13.75
C GLY A 649 11.28 -35.91 13.38
N SER A 650 10.35 -36.87 13.40
CA SER A 650 8.91 -36.65 13.18
C SER A 650 8.11 -36.38 14.46
N ASN A 651 8.77 -36.40 15.62
CA ASN A 651 8.12 -36.36 16.92
C ASN A 651 8.29 -34.98 17.58
N VAL A 652 7.32 -34.60 18.40
CA VAL A 652 7.42 -33.47 19.33
C VAL A 652 7.71 -34.03 20.71
N GLU A 653 8.83 -33.63 21.29
CA GLU A 653 9.29 -34.11 22.59
C GLU A 653 9.21 -33.01 23.65
N PHE A 654 8.64 -33.34 24.79
CA PHE A 654 8.64 -32.56 26.02
C PHE A 654 9.73 -33.14 26.93
N ARG A 655 10.71 -32.30 27.30
CA ARG A 655 11.86 -32.69 28.10
C ARG A 655 12.04 -31.79 29.30
N ARG A 656 12.54 -32.33 30.40
CA ARG A 656 12.88 -31.53 31.57
C ARG A 656 14.09 -30.64 31.28
N ALA A 657 14.01 -29.36 31.64
CA ALA A 657 15.04 -28.38 31.25
C ALA A 657 16.39 -28.54 31.97
N SER A 658 16.41 -29.13 33.18
CA SER A 658 17.63 -29.26 33.99
C SER A 658 18.61 -30.31 33.47
N ASP A 659 18.09 -31.42 32.94
CA ASP A 659 18.88 -32.61 32.54
C ASP A 659 18.52 -33.15 31.15
N ASN A 660 17.57 -32.50 30.44
CA ASN A 660 17.10 -32.89 29.11
C ASN A 660 16.47 -34.31 29.07
N GLU A 661 16.01 -34.83 30.21
CA GLU A 661 15.32 -36.12 30.26
C GLU A 661 13.98 -36.06 29.51
N LEU A 662 13.68 -37.10 28.71
CA LEU A 662 12.41 -37.22 28.00
C LEU A 662 11.26 -37.45 28.98
N LEU A 663 10.23 -36.61 28.93
CA LEU A 663 9.00 -36.80 29.68
C LEU A 663 7.91 -37.37 28.79
N VAL A 664 7.67 -36.74 27.64
CA VAL A 664 6.62 -37.13 26.68
C VAL A 664 7.15 -36.98 25.25
N SER A 665 6.90 -37.95 24.38
CA SER A 665 7.12 -37.85 22.94
C SER A 665 5.80 -38.12 22.22
N ILE A 666 5.41 -37.26 21.29
CA ILE A 666 4.22 -37.44 20.47
C ILE A 666 4.66 -37.72 19.05
N SER A 667 4.25 -38.86 18.50
CA SER A 667 4.59 -39.27 17.14
C SER A 667 3.71 -38.59 16.09
N ASN A 668 4.09 -38.74 14.82
CA ASN A 668 3.33 -38.23 13.69
C ASN A 668 1.92 -38.82 13.50
N THR A 669 1.61 -39.93 14.19
CA THR A 669 0.28 -40.55 14.24
C THR A 669 -0.52 -40.11 15.48
N GLY A 670 0.04 -39.21 16.30
CA GLY A 670 -0.55 -38.81 17.59
C GLY A 670 -0.30 -39.80 18.72
N ALA A 671 0.49 -40.86 18.50
CA ALA A 671 0.82 -41.82 19.55
C ALA A 671 1.73 -41.16 20.59
N ILE A 672 1.34 -41.30 21.86
CA ILE A 672 2.06 -40.73 23.00
C ILE A 672 2.99 -41.81 23.58
N THR A 673 4.28 -41.53 23.59
CA THR A 673 5.29 -42.33 24.29
C THR A 673 5.76 -41.57 25.52
N LEU A 674 5.59 -42.19 26.68
CA LEU A 674 6.00 -41.62 27.96
C LEU A 674 7.45 -42.01 28.28
N GLY A 675 8.21 -41.04 28.77
CA GLY A 675 9.58 -41.28 29.24
C GLY A 675 9.62 -42.02 30.56
N THR A 676 10.83 -42.42 30.98
CA THR A 676 11.08 -43.20 32.20
C THR A 676 10.35 -42.65 33.45
N PRO A 677 10.31 -41.33 33.71
CA PRO A 677 9.62 -40.78 34.89
C PRO A 677 8.09 -40.90 34.84
N LEU A 678 7.51 -41.13 33.66
CA LEU A 678 6.06 -41.22 33.43
C LEU A 678 5.61 -42.61 32.97
N SER A 679 6.51 -43.61 33.03
CA SER A 679 6.26 -44.98 32.55
C SER A 679 5.10 -45.70 33.26
N ALA A 680 4.75 -45.31 34.49
CA ALA A 680 3.60 -45.82 35.24
C ALA A 680 2.23 -45.51 34.57
N LEU A 681 2.18 -44.56 33.63
CA LEU A 681 0.96 -44.12 32.94
C LEU A 681 0.73 -44.82 31.58
N THR A 682 1.53 -45.83 31.22
CA THR A 682 1.52 -46.47 29.89
C THR A 682 0.23 -47.24 29.55
N ASN A 683 -0.65 -47.51 30.51
CA ASN A 683 -1.88 -48.29 30.32
C ASN A 683 -3.18 -47.46 30.26
N PHE A 684 -3.09 -46.14 30.05
CA PHE A 684 -4.25 -45.24 30.16
C PHE A 684 -4.94 -44.99 28.79
N ASP A 685 -6.20 -45.42 28.63
CA ASP A 685 -7.07 -45.10 27.48
C ASP A 685 -8.26 -44.24 27.93
N PHE A 686 -8.18 -42.92 27.70
CA PHE A 686 -9.20 -41.94 28.11
C PHE A 686 -10.57 -42.13 27.43
N ALA A 687 -10.67 -42.96 26.38
CA ALA A 687 -11.86 -43.00 25.54
C ALA A 687 -12.94 -44.02 25.96
N LYS A 688 -12.74 -44.82 27.03
CA LYS A 688 -13.60 -46.00 27.33
C LYS A 688 -14.11 -46.18 28.79
N ALA A 689 -13.95 -45.21 29.68
CA ALA A 689 -14.15 -45.44 31.13
C ALA A 689 -15.61 -45.42 31.66
N SER A 690 -16.02 -46.50 32.32
CA SER A 690 -17.20 -46.70 33.20
C SER A 690 -17.00 -46.10 34.61
N SER A 691 -18.03 -46.01 35.45
CA SER A 691 -17.96 -45.44 36.82
C SER A 691 -16.94 -46.17 37.71
N PHE A 692 -16.83 -47.50 37.61
CA PHE A 692 -15.77 -48.27 38.26
C PHE A 692 -14.38 -47.91 37.72
N GLU A 693 -14.24 -47.72 36.40
CA GLU A 693 -13.00 -47.26 35.81
C GLU A 693 -12.66 -45.83 36.24
N TRP A 694 -13.64 -44.95 36.48
CA TRP A 694 -13.40 -43.62 37.07
C TRP A 694 -12.89 -43.67 38.51
N VAL A 695 -13.42 -44.56 39.35
CA VAL A 695 -12.90 -44.77 40.72
C VAL A 695 -11.49 -45.36 40.68
N SER A 696 -11.25 -46.32 39.78
CA SER A 696 -9.92 -46.86 39.53
C SER A 696 -8.97 -45.81 38.93
N MET A 697 -9.44 -44.89 38.10
CA MET A 697 -8.68 -43.76 37.57
C MET A 697 -8.34 -42.76 38.67
N LEU A 698 -9.24 -42.49 39.63
CA LEU A 698 -8.93 -41.68 40.80
C LEU A 698 -7.87 -42.35 41.69
N GLN A 699 -7.94 -43.67 41.83
CA GLN A 699 -6.96 -44.46 42.57
C GLN A 699 -5.60 -44.53 41.86
N GLN A 700 -5.58 -44.63 40.52
CA GLN A 700 -4.35 -44.62 39.72
C GLN A 700 -3.78 -43.20 39.60
N LEU A 701 -4.62 -42.17 39.54
CA LEU A 701 -4.21 -40.77 39.68
C LEU A 701 -3.59 -40.55 41.06
N ALA A 702 -4.08 -41.21 42.11
CA ALA A 702 -3.43 -41.23 43.43
C ALA A 702 -2.03 -41.80 43.39
N GLN A 703 -1.87 -42.92 42.70
CA GLN A 703 -0.59 -43.59 42.54
C GLN A 703 0.34 -42.73 41.70
N TRP A 704 -0.18 -42.05 40.68
CA TRP A 704 0.56 -41.05 39.91
C TRP A 704 0.96 -39.84 40.76
N ILE A 705 0.05 -39.26 41.53
CA ILE A 705 0.33 -38.16 42.48
C ILE A 705 1.34 -38.64 43.55
N GLY A 706 1.25 -39.89 43.97
CA GLY A 706 2.20 -40.55 44.87
C GLY A 706 3.58 -40.68 44.24
N SER A 707 3.68 -41.20 43.01
CA SER A 707 4.94 -41.29 42.27
C SER A 707 5.49 -39.90 41.88
N PHE A 708 4.63 -38.91 41.69
CA PHE A 708 4.99 -37.51 41.45
C PHE A 708 5.51 -36.83 42.73
N ARG A 709 4.86 -37.06 43.87
CA ARG A 709 5.33 -36.68 45.23
C ARG A 709 6.70 -37.29 45.51
N GLU A 710 6.88 -38.57 45.17
CA GLU A 710 8.13 -39.31 45.35
C GLU A 710 9.18 -39.00 44.26
N SER A 711 8.82 -38.19 43.26
CA SER A 711 9.74 -37.82 42.19
C SER A 711 10.81 -36.84 42.69
N SER A 712 11.93 -36.79 41.97
CA SER A 712 13.06 -35.90 42.25
C SER A 712 12.72 -34.39 42.20
N LEU A 713 11.48 -34.02 41.86
CA LEU A 713 10.98 -32.64 41.91
C LEU A 713 10.58 -32.18 43.33
N PHE A 714 10.27 -33.10 44.26
CA PHE A 714 9.73 -32.77 45.59
C PHE A 714 10.54 -33.34 46.77
N THR A 715 11.73 -33.91 46.50
CA THR A 715 12.67 -34.42 47.51
C THR A 715 13.45 -33.32 48.24
N ALA A 716 13.13 -32.04 48.00
CA ALA A 716 13.73 -30.93 48.72
C ALA A 716 13.30 -30.99 50.19
N GLN A 717 14.28 -31.13 51.09
CA GLN A 717 14.05 -31.08 52.53
C GLN A 717 13.65 -29.66 52.93
N ILE A 718 12.56 -29.55 53.70
CA ILE A 718 12.20 -28.26 54.28
C ILE A 718 13.30 -27.96 55.32
N PRO A 719 14.00 -26.81 55.23
CA PRO A 719 14.94 -26.43 56.28
C PRO A 719 14.25 -26.52 57.65
N PHE A 720 14.97 -26.73 58.76
CA PHE A 720 14.40 -26.82 60.13
C PHE A 720 13.38 -27.94 60.43
N THR A 721 13.19 -28.93 59.55
CA THR A 721 12.19 -30.02 59.77
C THR A 721 12.77 -31.41 60.01
N ASP A 722 14.05 -31.54 60.36
CA ASP A 722 14.71 -32.83 60.66
C ASP A 722 14.36 -33.95 59.66
N GLY A 723 14.47 -33.66 58.37
CA GLY A 723 14.38 -34.65 57.30
C GLY A 723 13.02 -34.75 56.59
N VAL A 724 12.02 -33.94 56.96
CA VAL A 724 10.74 -33.88 56.25
C VAL A 724 10.93 -33.23 54.87
N THR A 725 10.58 -33.95 53.81
CA THR A 725 10.60 -33.43 52.45
C THR A 725 9.32 -32.65 52.15
N LEU A 726 9.35 -31.76 51.15
CA LEU A 726 8.13 -31.16 50.61
C LEU A 726 7.12 -32.24 50.20
N GLY A 727 7.58 -33.39 49.68
CA GLY A 727 6.73 -34.55 49.41
C GLY A 727 5.98 -35.07 50.64
N ASP A 728 6.58 -35.09 51.82
CA ASP A 728 5.97 -35.63 53.05
C ASP A 728 4.86 -34.75 53.62
N VAL A 729 4.85 -33.45 53.30
CA VAL A 729 3.78 -32.53 53.73
C VAL A 729 2.49 -32.71 52.90
N PHE A 730 2.57 -33.33 51.71
CA PHE A 730 1.46 -33.47 50.76
C PHE A 730 0.73 -34.84 50.81
N ASP A 731 0.84 -35.63 51.89
CA ASP A 731 0.27 -36.99 52.04
C ASP A 731 -1.27 -37.08 52.24
N TRP A 732 -2.02 -36.16 51.65
CA TRP A 732 -3.47 -36.05 51.81
C TRP A 732 -4.25 -36.95 50.83
N SER A 733 -3.59 -37.41 49.77
CA SER A 733 -4.21 -38.11 48.65
C SER A 733 -4.81 -39.46 49.04
N LYS A 734 -4.10 -40.27 49.83
CA LYS A 734 -4.55 -41.63 50.18
C LYS A 734 -5.79 -41.63 51.08
N LEU A 735 -5.78 -40.85 52.17
CA LEU A 735 -6.90 -40.77 53.12
C LEU A 735 -8.18 -40.19 52.47
N TYR A 736 -8.00 -39.19 51.60
CA TYR A 736 -9.08 -38.62 50.83
C TYR A 736 -9.72 -39.63 49.87
N LEU A 737 -8.89 -40.42 49.19
CA LEU A 737 -9.35 -41.38 48.20
C LEU A 737 -9.94 -42.64 48.81
N ASP A 738 -9.45 -43.11 49.95
CA ASP A 738 -10.11 -44.17 50.72
C ASP A 738 -11.51 -43.71 51.17
N THR A 739 -11.68 -42.41 51.43
CA THR A 739 -12.98 -41.81 51.74
C THR A 739 -13.90 -41.77 50.52
N VAL A 740 -13.41 -41.42 49.34
CA VAL A 740 -14.20 -41.48 48.10
C VAL A 740 -14.56 -42.93 47.77
N TYR A 741 -13.59 -43.84 47.82
CA TYR A 741 -13.75 -45.25 47.47
C TYR A 741 -14.86 -45.92 48.28
N LYS A 742 -14.82 -45.83 49.61
CA LYS A 742 -15.82 -46.48 50.49
C LYS A 742 -17.26 -45.99 50.28
N TYR A 743 -17.44 -44.79 49.75
CA TYR A 743 -18.77 -44.25 49.42
C TYR A 743 -19.20 -44.56 47.99
N MET A 744 -18.28 -44.79 47.04
CA MET A 744 -18.61 -45.02 45.62
C MET A 744 -18.84 -46.48 45.26
N VAL A 745 -18.30 -47.41 46.04
CA VAL A 745 -18.45 -48.86 45.80
C VAL A 745 -19.34 -49.52 46.84
N SER A 746 -19.78 -50.74 46.53
CA SER A 746 -20.65 -51.55 47.38
C SER A 746 -20.21 -53.02 47.33
N VAL A 747 -20.20 -53.70 48.48
CA VAL A 747 -19.97 -55.15 48.57
C VAL A 747 -21.29 -55.78 48.99
N GLU A 748 -21.94 -56.51 48.07
CA GLU A 748 -23.35 -56.88 48.18
C GLU A 748 -23.58 -58.39 48.05
N LEU A 749 -24.25 -59.00 49.04
CA LEU A 749 -25.02 -60.22 48.82
C LEU A 749 -26.34 -59.83 48.17
N GLN A 750 -26.43 -60.05 46.87
CA GLN A 750 -27.59 -59.64 46.09
C GLN A 750 -28.62 -60.79 46.03
N SER A 751 -29.87 -60.46 46.31
CA SER A 751 -30.95 -61.38 46.00
C SER A 751 -31.06 -61.55 44.48
N ARG A 752 -31.13 -62.81 44.03
CA ARG A 752 -31.34 -63.13 42.61
C ARG A 752 -32.78 -62.90 42.13
N THR A 753 -33.74 -62.78 43.05
CA THR A 753 -35.17 -62.80 42.74
C THR A 753 -35.92 -61.57 43.25
N MET A 754 -35.42 -60.88 44.28
CA MET A 754 -36.16 -59.84 44.99
C MET A 754 -35.74 -58.43 44.54
N GLN A 755 -36.73 -57.62 44.18
CA GLN A 755 -36.57 -56.22 43.75
C GLN A 755 -37.39 -55.27 44.64
N ASP A 756 -37.30 -53.97 44.40
CA ASP A 756 -37.98 -52.91 45.18
C ASP A 756 -39.51 -52.89 45.06
N THR A 757 -40.07 -53.57 44.07
CA THR A 757 -41.51 -53.66 43.79
C THR A 757 -42.23 -54.61 44.77
N THR A 758 -43.57 -54.69 44.66
CA THR A 758 -44.38 -55.64 45.43
C THR A 758 -43.98 -57.08 45.14
N VAL A 759 -43.56 -57.79 46.17
CA VAL A 759 -42.99 -59.15 46.17
C VAL A 759 -43.77 -60.06 47.14
N ASN A 760 -44.30 -61.17 46.64
CA ASN A 760 -44.96 -62.17 47.49
C ASN A 760 -43.90 -63.03 48.19
N THR A 761 -43.44 -62.59 49.37
CA THR A 761 -42.37 -63.26 50.14
C THR A 761 -42.83 -64.54 50.84
N GLY A 762 -44.13 -64.76 50.99
CA GLY A 762 -44.64 -65.75 51.94
C GLY A 762 -44.33 -65.40 53.40
N ALA A 763 -44.66 -66.32 54.32
CA ALA A 763 -44.45 -66.12 55.77
C ALA A 763 -43.00 -66.43 56.15
N LEU A 764 -42.27 -65.40 56.57
CA LEU A 764 -40.84 -65.43 56.89
C LEU A 764 -40.56 -65.63 58.39
N ALA A 765 -41.59 -65.82 59.22
CA ALA A 765 -41.39 -66.01 60.66
C ALA A 765 -40.44 -67.18 60.92
N GLY A 766 -39.35 -66.91 61.64
CA GLY A 766 -38.31 -67.89 61.96
C GLY A 766 -37.38 -68.26 60.80
N ALA A 767 -37.46 -67.58 59.65
CA ALA A 767 -36.52 -67.80 58.55
C ALA A 767 -35.10 -67.37 58.94
N THR A 768 -34.08 -68.10 58.48
CA THR A 768 -32.68 -67.91 58.90
C THR A 768 -31.69 -67.77 57.75
N LEU A 769 -30.74 -66.83 57.91
CA LEU A 769 -29.54 -66.67 57.09
C LEU A 769 -28.31 -66.80 57.98
N LYS A 770 -27.30 -67.55 57.55
CA LYS A 770 -26.01 -67.63 58.25
C LYS A 770 -24.96 -66.86 57.46
N VAL A 771 -24.44 -65.79 58.04
CA VAL A 771 -23.49 -64.89 57.37
C VAL A 771 -22.13 -64.86 58.10
N GLN A 772 -21.06 -64.71 57.34
CA GLN A 772 -19.71 -64.53 57.84
C GLN A 772 -19.10 -63.25 57.26
N LEU A 773 -18.50 -62.43 58.13
CA LEU A 773 -17.75 -61.23 57.75
C LEU A 773 -16.26 -61.47 57.98
N GLY A 774 -15.45 -61.41 56.92
CA GLY A 774 -14.01 -61.70 57.03
C GLY A 774 -13.75 -63.07 57.66
N SER A 775 -12.93 -63.09 58.71
CA SER A 775 -12.60 -64.29 59.48
C SER A 775 -13.45 -64.47 60.75
N ASP A 776 -14.52 -63.68 60.91
CA ASP A 776 -15.33 -63.72 62.14
C ASP A 776 -16.14 -65.02 62.26
N PRO A 777 -16.59 -65.39 63.47
CA PRO A 777 -17.52 -66.50 63.64
C PRO A 777 -18.85 -66.24 62.90
N VAL A 778 -19.40 -67.31 62.31
CA VAL A 778 -20.69 -67.27 61.59
C VAL A 778 -21.82 -66.76 62.49
N LYS A 779 -22.64 -65.85 61.95
CA LYS A 779 -23.79 -65.24 62.63
C LYS A 779 -25.10 -65.67 62.00
N ILE A 780 -26.08 -66.01 62.82
CA ILE A 780 -27.40 -66.46 62.37
C ILE A 780 -28.39 -65.30 62.49
N LEU A 781 -28.82 -64.75 61.35
CA LEU A 781 -29.88 -63.76 61.26
C LEU A 781 -31.21 -64.50 61.25
N THR A 782 -32.10 -64.21 62.20
CA THR A 782 -33.45 -64.81 62.26
C THR A 782 -34.52 -63.75 62.04
N ILE A 783 -35.45 -63.98 61.11
CA ILE A 783 -36.46 -63.00 60.71
C ILE A 783 -37.69 -63.07 61.65
N THR A 784 -38.02 -61.93 62.25
CA THR A 784 -39.27 -61.71 63.00
C THR A 784 -40.29 -61.03 62.08
N ASP A 785 -41.05 -61.83 61.34
CA ASP A 785 -42.01 -61.45 60.28
C ASP A 785 -43.16 -60.56 60.77
N THR A 786 -42.84 -59.28 61.03
CA THR A 786 -43.68 -58.31 61.78
C THR A 786 -43.99 -57.04 60.99
N ILE A 787 -43.46 -56.90 59.77
CA ILE A 787 -43.56 -55.72 58.91
C ILE A 787 -44.13 -56.14 57.57
N GLY A 788 -45.12 -55.41 57.06
CA GLY A 788 -45.80 -55.72 55.81
C GLY A 788 -46.62 -57.02 55.85
N SER A 789 -47.30 -57.33 54.75
CA SER A 789 -48.09 -58.57 54.61
C SER A 789 -47.30 -59.62 53.82
N PRO A 790 -47.21 -60.89 54.28
CA PRO A 790 -46.56 -62.00 53.55
C PRO A 790 -46.94 -62.14 52.06
N THR A 791 -48.15 -61.71 51.69
CA THR A 791 -48.72 -61.86 50.34
C THR A 791 -48.57 -60.63 49.45
N SER A 792 -48.13 -59.50 50.01
CA SER A 792 -48.05 -58.22 49.28
C SER A 792 -46.89 -57.34 49.74
N ARG A 793 -45.88 -57.93 50.39
CA ARG A 793 -44.73 -57.22 50.94
C ARG A 793 -43.98 -56.53 49.81
N ASP A 794 -43.43 -55.34 49.99
CA ASP A 794 -42.49 -54.77 49.01
C ASP A 794 -41.01 -54.97 49.40
N GLY A 795 -40.10 -54.65 48.49
CA GLY A 795 -38.67 -54.78 48.76
C GLY A 795 -38.19 -53.92 49.94
N ASN A 796 -38.82 -52.77 50.22
CA ASN A 796 -38.45 -51.90 51.34
C ASN A 796 -38.88 -52.49 52.67
N GLU A 797 -40.08 -53.07 52.73
CA GLU A 797 -40.58 -53.80 53.89
C GLU A 797 -39.73 -55.04 54.16
N LEU A 798 -39.27 -55.75 53.13
CA LEU A 798 -38.30 -56.85 53.29
C LEU A 798 -36.94 -56.37 53.78
N VAL A 799 -36.43 -55.25 53.25
CA VAL A 799 -35.21 -54.60 53.74
C VAL A 799 -35.33 -54.26 55.22
N GLN A 800 -36.48 -53.77 55.69
CA GLN A 800 -36.71 -53.49 57.10
C GLN A 800 -36.67 -54.76 57.96
N LEU A 801 -37.28 -55.85 57.50
CA LEU A 801 -37.20 -57.15 58.20
C LEU A 801 -35.77 -57.68 58.29
N LEU A 802 -34.99 -57.58 57.21
CA LEU A 802 -33.58 -57.98 57.19
C LEU A 802 -32.74 -57.09 58.11
N ASN A 803 -32.97 -55.77 58.11
CA ASN A 803 -32.30 -54.85 59.01
C ASN A 803 -32.63 -55.12 60.48
N ASN A 804 -33.87 -55.51 60.81
CA ASN A 804 -34.24 -55.93 62.17
C ASN A 804 -33.47 -57.19 62.60
N ALA A 805 -33.31 -58.16 61.70
CA ALA A 805 -32.53 -59.37 62.00
C ALA A 805 -31.02 -59.09 62.13
N ILE A 806 -30.48 -58.18 61.30
CA ILE A 806 -29.10 -57.68 61.42
C ILE A 806 -28.90 -56.98 62.78
N ALA A 807 -29.85 -56.13 63.18
CA ALA A 807 -29.81 -55.42 64.45
C ALA A 807 -29.91 -56.37 65.66
N ALA A 808 -30.74 -57.41 65.58
CA ALA A 808 -30.86 -58.42 66.63
C ALA A 808 -29.55 -59.19 66.90
N GLN A 809 -28.63 -59.24 65.92
CA GLN A 809 -27.29 -59.82 66.06
C GLN A 809 -26.19 -58.78 66.35
N ALA A 810 -26.56 -57.52 66.64
CA ALA A 810 -25.65 -56.40 66.85
C ALA A 810 -24.70 -56.14 65.67
N LEU A 811 -25.16 -56.40 64.43
CA LEU A 811 -24.36 -56.23 63.21
C LEU A 811 -24.64 -54.93 62.46
N SER A 812 -25.51 -54.04 62.95
CA SER A 812 -25.94 -52.83 62.22
C SER A 812 -24.82 -51.82 61.92
N SER A 813 -23.69 -51.86 62.64
CA SER A 813 -22.52 -51.03 62.30
C SER A 813 -21.68 -51.60 61.16
N ARG A 814 -21.95 -52.85 60.75
CA ARG A 814 -21.12 -53.63 59.81
C ARG A 814 -21.88 -54.14 58.59
N LEU A 815 -23.17 -54.45 58.75
CA LEU A 815 -24.08 -54.83 57.69
C LEU A 815 -25.28 -53.89 57.63
N VAL A 816 -25.79 -53.73 56.41
CA VAL A 816 -27.04 -53.04 56.14
C VAL A 816 -27.77 -53.74 55.00
N ALA A 817 -29.05 -54.02 55.17
CA ALA A 817 -29.92 -54.38 54.06
C ALA A 817 -30.42 -53.10 53.37
N ARG A 818 -30.46 -53.10 52.04
CA ARG A 818 -30.92 -51.96 51.22
C ARG A 818 -31.40 -52.38 49.84
N ILE A 819 -31.99 -51.44 49.11
CA ILE A 819 -32.19 -51.54 47.67
C ILE A 819 -30.95 -50.98 46.97
N ASN A 820 -30.37 -51.71 46.01
CA ASN A 820 -29.18 -51.26 45.27
C ASN A 820 -29.52 -50.44 44.00
N LYS A 821 -28.50 -50.01 43.25
CA LYS A 821 -28.66 -49.19 42.03
C LYS A 821 -29.53 -49.83 40.93
N ASP A 822 -29.60 -51.16 40.92
CA ASP A 822 -30.36 -51.96 39.95
C ASP A 822 -31.73 -52.38 40.50
N LYS A 823 -32.16 -51.76 41.61
CA LYS A 823 -33.45 -51.99 42.29
C LYS A 823 -33.59 -53.37 42.94
N GLN A 824 -32.49 -54.07 43.22
CA GLN A 824 -32.49 -55.37 43.90
C GLN A 824 -32.39 -55.22 45.42
N VAL A 825 -33.00 -56.14 46.16
CA VAL A 825 -32.82 -56.25 47.62
C VAL A 825 -31.45 -56.89 47.88
N VAL A 826 -30.63 -56.24 48.69
CA VAL A 826 -29.27 -56.70 49.01
C VAL A 826 -28.97 -56.61 50.49
N ILE A 827 -28.05 -57.46 50.97
CA ILE A 827 -27.36 -57.28 52.25
C ILE A 827 -25.93 -56.86 51.93
N ALA A 828 -25.54 -55.66 52.37
CA ALA A 828 -24.27 -55.05 52.01
C ALA A 828 -23.43 -54.73 53.25
N LEU A 829 -22.11 -54.64 53.06
CA LEU A 829 -21.22 -54.06 54.07
C LEU A 829 -21.48 -52.55 54.22
N THR A 830 -21.30 -52.04 55.44
CA THR A 830 -21.25 -50.60 55.70
C THR A 830 -19.95 -50.00 55.16
N GLU A 831 -19.92 -48.69 54.95
CA GLU A 831 -18.77 -47.96 54.41
C GLU A 831 -17.53 -48.14 55.29
N ALA A 832 -17.73 -48.26 56.61
CA ALA A 832 -16.65 -48.51 57.56
C ALA A 832 -16.00 -49.89 57.39
N GLU A 833 -16.74 -50.91 56.96
CA GLU A 833 -16.21 -52.25 56.69
C GLU A 833 -15.66 -52.38 55.26
N ILE A 834 -16.23 -51.64 54.29
CA ILE A 834 -15.65 -51.52 52.95
C ILE A 834 -14.25 -50.90 53.02
N ALA A 835 -14.08 -49.85 53.84
CA ALA A 835 -12.77 -49.22 54.06
C ALA A 835 -11.74 -50.18 54.70
N LYS A 836 -12.18 -51.25 55.36
CA LYS A 836 -11.31 -52.29 55.95
C LYS A 836 -11.05 -53.46 55.00
N ASN A 837 -11.60 -53.45 53.78
CA ASN A 837 -11.59 -54.57 52.83
C ASN A 837 -12.18 -55.87 53.42
N THR A 838 -13.21 -55.76 54.26
CA THR A 838 -13.89 -56.92 54.82
C THR A 838 -14.61 -57.70 53.71
N THR A 839 -14.58 -59.03 53.75
CA THR A 839 -15.39 -59.89 52.86
C THR A 839 -16.73 -60.21 53.51
N LEU A 840 -17.78 -60.42 52.71
CA LEU A 840 -19.09 -60.84 53.19
C LEU A 840 -19.51 -62.12 52.46
N ASN A 841 -19.72 -63.19 53.23
CA ASN A 841 -20.12 -64.49 52.71
C ASN A 841 -21.44 -64.93 53.35
N LEU A 842 -22.35 -65.44 52.54
CA LEU A 842 -23.47 -66.26 52.98
C LEU A 842 -22.97 -67.69 53.12
N MET A 843 -22.99 -68.21 54.33
CA MET A 843 -22.53 -69.56 54.66
C MET A 843 -23.61 -70.60 54.48
N ASP A 844 -24.86 -70.24 54.77
CA ASP A 844 -26.02 -71.13 54.59
C ASP A 844 -27.31 -70.29 54.65
N ALA A 845 -28.35 -70.73 53.94
CA ALA A 845 -29.66 -70.11 53.94
C ALA A 845 -30.76 -71.18 53.99
N ASP A 846 -31.74 -71.00 54.87
CA ASP A 846 -32.85 -71.95 54.89
C ASP A 846 -33.70 -71.87 53.62
N SER A 847 -34.60 -72.85 53.46
CA SER A 847 -35.49 -72.95 52.30
C SER A 847 -36.27 -71.66 51.99
N LYS A 848 -36.69 -70.90 53.01
CA LYS A 848 -37.47 -69.67 52.81
C LYS A 848 -36.57 -68.55 52.31
N MET A 849 -35.36 -68.44 52.86
CA MET A 849 -34.40 -67.42 52.43
C MET A 849 -33.80 -67.72 51.05
N ALA A 850 -33.65 -69.00 50.71
CA ALA A 850 -33.28 -69.44 49.37
C ALA A 850 -34.34 -69.08 48.31
N GLU A 851 -35.63 -69.18 48.63
CA GLU A 851 -36.73 -68.71 47.76
C GLU A 851 -36.66 -67.19 47.51
N LEU A 852 -36.21 -66.43 48.51
CA LEU A 852 -35.91 -65.00 48.37
C LEU A 852 -34.60 -64.73 47.61
N GLY A 853 -33.99 -65.74 46.98
CA GLY A 853 -32.83 -65.59 46.12
C GLY A 853 -31.50 -65.36 46.86
N PHE A 854 -31.45 -65.62 48.17
CA PHE A 854 -30.22 -65.69 48.96
C PHE A 854 -29.83 -67.16 49.14
N GLY A 855 -28.83 -67.62 48.39
CA GLY A 855 -28.46 -69.04 48.34
C GLY A 855 -28.42 -69.62 46.91
N PRO A 856 -28.70 -70.92 46.71
CA PRO A 856 -29.34 -71.88 47.63
C PRO A 856 -28.42 -72.33 48.78
N GLY A 857 -29.03 -72.67 49.93
CA GLY A 857 -28.32 -73.25 51.07
C GLY A 857 -28.04 -74.74 50.91
N ASP A 858 -26.81 -75.18 51.19
CA ASP A 858 -26.44 -76.62 51.16
C ASP A 858 -26.55 -77.31 52.54
N GLY A 859 -26.83 -76.54 53.59
CA GLY A 859 -26.93 -76.99 54.98
C GLY A 859 -25.58 -77.14 55.70
N ASP A 860 -24.46 -76.86 55.03
CA ASP A 860 -23.10 -76.87 55.58
C ASP A 860 -22.61 -75.45 55.88
N THR A 861 -22.38 -75.17 57.17
CA THR A 861 -21.89 -73.84 57.59
C THR A 861 -20.39 -73.65 57.42
N GLY A 862 -19.67 -74.66 56.92
CA GLY A 862 -18.23 -74.64 56.64
C GLY A 862 -17.87 -74.15 55.24
N THR A 863 -18.84 -74.03 54.34
CA THR A 863 -18.69 -73.58 52.94
C THR A 863 -19.42 -72.26 52.72
N SER A 864 -18.98 -71.50 51.71
CA SER A 864 -19.66 -70.25 51.30
C SER A 864 -20.61 -70.55 50.15
N ASP A 865 -21.91 -70.54 50.42
CA ASP A 865 -22.96 -70.75 49.42
C ASP A 865 -23.13 -69.57 48.46
N GLN A 866 -22.85 -68.36 48.94
CA GLN A 866 -22.82 -67.15 48.11
C GLN A 866 -21.79 -66.16 48.63
N ILE A 867 -20.94 -65.65 47.75
CA ILE A 867 -19.95 -64.61 48.06
C ILE A 867 -20.50 -63.25 47.60
N ALA A 868 -20.38 -62.22 48.42
CA ALA A 868 -20.79 -60.87 48.06
C ALA A 868 -19.97 -60.34 46.87
N VAL A 869 -20.64 -59.65 45.95
CA VAL A 869 -20.00 -59.08 44.75
C VAL A 869 -19.62 -57.63 45.03
N LEU A 870 -18.42 -57.23 44.60
CA LEU A 870 -18.02 -55.83 44.53
C LEU A 870 -18.66 -55.19 43.29
N THR A 871 -19.47 -54.17 43.50
CA THR A 871 -20.21 -53.48 42.44
C THR A 871 -20.21 -51.97 42.64
N GLU A 872 -20.56 -51.23 41.60
CA GLU A 872 -20.77 -49.79 41.67
C GLU A 872 -21.99 -49.49 42.54
N ARG A 873 -21.89 -48.51 43.43
CA ARG A 873 -22.99 -48.16 44.32
C ARG A 873 -24.06 -47.31 43.65
N TYR A 874 -23.68 -46.53 42.64
CA TYR A 874 -24.54 -45.57 41.94
C TYR A 874 -24.45 -45.80 40.43
N LYS A 875 -25.51 -45.45 39.70
CA LYS A 875 -25.45 -45.33 38.23
C LYS A 875 -24.57 -44.14 37.86
N THR A 876 -24.04 -44.11 36.64
CA THR A 876 -23.13 -43.05 36.17
C THR A 876 -23.69 -41.63 36.33
N GLU A 877 -25.00 -41.45 36.15
CA GLU A 877 -25.71 -40.18 36.36
C GLU A 877 -25.71 -39.72 37.83
N ASP A 878 -26.00 -40.63 38.76
CA ASP A 878 -26.00 -40.36 40.20
C ASP A 878 -24.58 -40.30 40.79
N PHE A 879 -23.64 -41.01 40.17
CA PHE A 879 -22.23 -41.10 40.57
C PHE A 879 -21.59 -39.71 40.69
N PHE A 880 -21.75 -38.86 39.66
CA PHE A 880 -21.13 -37.53 39.68
C PHE A 880 -21.76 -36.58 40.70
N VAL A 881 -23.05 -36.77 40.99
CA VAL A 881 -23.77 -36.01 42.03
C VAL A 881 -23.22 -36.37 43.41
N VAL A 882 -23.12 -37.66 43.72
CA VAL A 882 -22.63 -38.11 45.03
C VAL A 882 -21.13 -37.87 45.17
N LEU A 883 -20.36 -38.03 44.10
CA LEU A 883 -18.93 -37.71 44.11
C LEU A 883 -18.74 -36.25 44.53
N ALA A 884 -19.38 -35.30 43.86
CA ALA A 884 -19.24 -33.87 44.18
C ALA A 884 -19.69 -33.52 45.60
N ASP A 885 -20.72 -34.20 46.13
CA ASP A 885 -21.17 -34.09 47.53
C ASP A 885 -20.01 -34.40 48.50
N ILE A 886 -19.33 -35.53 48.27
CA ILE A 886 -18.15 -35.93 49.04
C ILE A 886 -16.99 -34.94 48.86
N LEU A 887 -16.76 -34.44 47.64
CA LEU A 887 -15.69 -33.47 47.40
C LEU A 887 -15.98 -32.16 48.17
N ASN A 888 -17.25 -31.74 48.24
CA ASN A 888 -17.70 -30.51 48.89
C ASN A 888 -17.48 -30.55 50.41
N ASP A 889 -18.15 -31.46 51.13
CA ASP A 889 -18.11 -31.46 52.61
C ASP A 889 -17.59 -32.77 53.24
N GLY A 890 -17.29 -33.78 52.42
CA GLY A 890 -16.74 -35.07 52.89
C GLY A 890 -17.78 -36.06 53.40
N ILE A 891 -19.07 -35.74 53.26
CA ILE A 891 -20.20 -36.56 53.71
C ILE A 891 -21.18 -36.72 52.54
N VAL A 892 -21.97 -37.80 52.54
CA VAL A 892 -23.08 -37.96 51.59
C VAL A 892 -24.36 -37.46 52.27
N ASN A 893 -24.81 -36.26 51.91
CA ASN A 893 -26.02 -35.62 52.45
C ASN A 893 -26.88 -34.88 51.39
N ASN A 894 -26.52 -35.02 50.11
CA ASN A 894 -27.17 -34.43 48.94
C ASN A 894 -27.17 -32.88 48.91
N ASN A 895 -26.13 -32.23 49.41
CA ASN A 895 -25.98 -30.77 49.40
C ASN A 895 -24.92 -30.24 48.40
N GLY A 896 -24.21 -31.13 47.69
CA GLY A 896 -22.99 -30.88 46.91
C GLY A 896 -23.06 -29.88 45.73
N GLY A 897 -24.22 -29.30 45.43
CA GLY A 897 -24.33 -28.14 44.53
C GLY A 897 -23.90 -28.37 43.07
N VAL A 898 -24.10 -29.57 42.52
CA VAL A 898 -23.73 -29.88 41.13
C VAL A 898 -24.77 -29.37 40.13
N THR A 899 -24.32 -28.70 39.08
CA THR A 899 -25.14 -28.35 37.90
C THR A 899 -24.58 -29.03 36.66
N TYR A 900 -25.39 -29.84 35.98
CA TYR A 900 -25.03 -30.46 34.70
C TYR A 900 -25.33 -29.52 33.53
N ASP A 901 -24.32 -29.18 32.73
CA ASP A 901 -24.48 -28.48 31.44
C ASP A 901 -24.57 -29.51 30.31
N ALA A 902 -25.79 -29.75 29.84
CA ALA A 902 -26.07 -30.72 28.78
C ALA A 902 -25.45 -30.36 27.41
N ALA A 903 -25.18 -29.08 27.13
CA ALA A 903 -24.62 -28.64 25.83
C ALA A 903 -23.11 -28.85 25.77
N ARG A 904 -22.43 -28.74 26.91
CA ARG A 904 -20.99 -28.99 27.03
C ARG A 904 -20.69 -30.42 27.48
N GLN A 905 -21.71 -31.17 27.94
CA GLN A 905 -21.58 -32.47 28.59
C GLN A 905 -20.66 -32.43 29.83
N VAL A 906 -20.71 -31.34 30.59
CA VAL A 906 -19.83 -31.10 31.74
C VAL A 906 -20.66 -30.90 33.01
N TYR A 907 -20.26 -31.55 34.10
CA TYR A 907 -20.75 -31.25 35.45
C TYR A 907 -19.90 -30.14 36.06
N THR A 908 -20.55 -29.11 36.60
CA THR A 908 -19.89 -27.99 37.28
C THR A 908 -20.31 -27.95 38.74
N TYR A 909 -19.36 -27.70 39.64
CA TYR A 909 -19.60 -27.58 41.08
C TYR A 909 -18.59 -26.59 41.69
N THR A 910 -18.98 -25.94 42.79
CA THR A 910 -18.15 -24.94 43.47
C THR A 910 -17.63 -25.52 44.79
N ILE A 911 -16.31 -25.65 44.94
CA ILE A 911 -15.70 -26.11 46.20
C ILE A 911 -15.37 -24.88 47.05
N ASN A 912 -16.04 -24.73 48.20
CA ASN A 912 -15.68 -23.75 49.23
C ASN A 912 -15.30 -24.50 50.51
N LYS A 913 -14.04 -24.91 50.64
CA LYS A 913 -13.55 -25.64 51.81
C LYS A 913 -12.49 -24.85 52.57
N SER A 914 -12.63 -24.81 53.88
CA SER A 914 -11.61 -24.34 54.81
C SER A 914 -11.45 -25.41 55.88
N LEU A 915 -10.27 -26.00 56.01
CA LEU A 915 -9.97 -26.99 57.03
C LEU A 915 -9.08 -26.39 58.12
N SER A 916 -9.43 -26.64 59.39
CA SER A 916 -8.55 -26.37 60.53
C SER A 916 -8.03 -27.70 61.08
N TYR A 917 -6.71 -27.82 61.20
CA TYR A 917 -6.04 -28.99 61.73
C TYR A 917 -5.62 -28.77 63.18
N ASN A 918 -5.81 -29.79 64.02
CA ASN A 918 -5.20 -29.86 65.33
C ASN A 918 -3.83 -30.55 65.20
N THR A 919 -2.76 -29.82 65.51
CA THR A 919 -1.38 -30.29 65.40
C THR A 919 -1.01 -31.39 66.39
N GLN A 920 -1.86 -31.72 67.37
CA GLN A 920 -1.60 -32.82 68.33
C GLN A 920 -1.87 -34.23 67.79
N ALA A 921 -2.47 -34.39 66.60
CA ALA A 921 -2.69 -35.71 65.97
C ALA A 921 -1.61 -36.07 64.92
N LEU A 922 -0.60 -35.21 64.75
CA LEU A 922 0.50 -35.38 63.80
C LEU A 922 1.85 -35.68 64.49
N PHE A 923 1.83 -35.93 65.81
CA PHE A 923 2.97 -36.38 66.60
C PHE A 923 2.64 -37.64 67.37
#